data_AF-A0A8C3L8Z7-F1
#
_entry.id   AF-A0A8C3L8Z7-F1
#
_cell.length_a   1.000
_cell.length_b   1.000
_cell.length_c   1.000
_cell.angle_alpha   90.00
_cell.angle_beta   90.00
_cell.angle_gamma   90.00
#
_symmetry.space_group_name_H-M   'P 1'
#
loop_
_entity.id
_entity.type
_entity.pdbx_description
1 polymer ?
#
loop_
_entity_poly.entity_id
_entity_poly.type
_entity_poly.pdbx_seq_one_letter_code
_entity_poly.pdbx_strand_id
1 'polypeptide(L)'
;MASSDSVTTCLSPAVHYVICKLGFEKKAIYDINNIVSENGEVCWQAITEHVCYLESDRSVDYIESIRSLGPVCESVNLHFKSLTKDKFVVQYALWFQWTNYTELFLEVFDVLQYAQSTEVALGLMKLTSCLERALGDVHLLIGKDCPFLLRDLLASEQLAVVFGQVVMDVLRIFIGSPYGLNLRNVLWHGFASPEEIPAKYCAMLLFLTAGLGQLLQIYLLKTKYVLVHRPYVTFIRLEDLDAFPDLNHETLSVVEELLQVSNFVLRTMLPFWMAALTAFKQSRYADCVILLLPQLEAGLRLLFTTTNKCPNRLLTAESSAFYTTFDEMLTKHLDNEEINQLPSVLEEPAMEFLWDYLNHQEGPRIRDHLSHGEINLKAFPREIANQLLAFAITLLCRFSDEDMVAFKEHLIIKPLMNCASCYHSRFHPISRLKKQVLECMESIRLWHELPTVSEEQIQTVKGLEENTEASMLVLKMAEILSQLQQYLPCNFYNSDDPMSTVATERLLLELCDRHICTLYSPRPVLEVLVVLRKICTQCHQVSAQVIASIKSRYQQWTEKTLRSRQRHNYLRMLNSIKFLSPVLRLILVLITLELVNVHLICKKNPSDYHQYLKFLKSILQYTENLVTYTSPEKNKWDETIQLTNKALLKIRKFSDGKLTLIQSAT
;
A
#
# COMPACT_ATOMS: atom_id res chain seq x y z
N MET A 1 -3.90 -5.06 35.88
CA MET A 1 -4.67 -5.23 34.65
C MET A 1 -5.61 -4.04 34.55
N ALA A 2 -5.38 -3.13 33.60
CA ALA A 2 -6.40 -2.12 33.30
C ALA A 2 -7.42 -2.84 32.40
N SER A 3 -8.66 -3.03 32.87
CA SER A 3 -9.73 -3.50 32.00
C SER A 3 -10.06 -2.41 30.98
N SER A 4 -10.57 -2.78 29.82
CA SER A 4 -11.13 -1.87 28.80
C SER A 4 -12.11 -0.85 29.41
N ASP A 5 -12.79 -1.23 30.50
CA ASP A 5 -13.73 -0.41 31.26
C ASP A 5 -13.10 0.71 32.11
N SER A 6 -11.80 0.66 32.38
CA SER A 6 -11.11 1.64 33.25
C SER A 6 -10.59 2.89 32.52
N VAL A 7 -10.56 2.84 31.17
CA VAL A 7 -10.01 3.91 30.35
C VAL A 7 -11.09 4.95 30.07
N THR A 8 -11.04 6.08 30.77
CA THR A 8 -11.98 7.21 30.61
C THR A 8 -11.49 8.27 29.62
N THR A 9 -10.22 8.19 29.22
CA THR A 9 -9.54 9.10 28.29
C THR A 9 -8.57 8.29 27.43
N CYS A 10 -8.46 8.62 26.15
CA CYS A 10 -7.49 7.99 25.25
C CYS A 10 -6.19 8.81 25.10
N LEU A 11 -6.15 10.00 25.70
CA LEU A 11 -5.02 10.91 25.70
C LEU A 11 -4.19 10.74 26.98
N SER A 12 -2.86 10.86 26.89
CA SER A 12 -2.03 11.00 28.09
C SER A 12 -2.39 12.29 28.84
N PRO A 13 -2.16 12.39 30.16
CA PRO A 13 -2.54 13.56 30.94
C PRO A 13 -2.01 14.89 30.38
N ALA A 14 -0.78 14.90 29.86
CA ALA A 14 -0.17 16.08 29.25
C ALA A 14 -0.87 16.46 27.94
N VAL A 15 -1.09 15.49 27.06
CA VAL A 15 -1.76 15.71 25.77
C VAL A 15 -3.22 16.12 25.98
N HIS A 16 -3.92 15.48 26.93
CA HIS A 16 -5.27 15.85 27.32
C HIS A 16 -5.33 17.30 27.82
N TYR A 17 -4.38 17.75 28.64
CA TYR A 17 -4.34 19.15 29.07
C TYR A 17 -4.18 20.10 27.88
N VAL A 18 -3.22 19.81 27.00
CA VAL A 18 -2.91 20.64 25.82
C VAL A 18 -4.10 20.73 24.85
N ILE A 19 -4.77 19.61 24.56
CA ILE A 19 -5.88 19.58 23.59
C ILE A 19 -7.19 20.08 24.21
N CYS A 20 -7.55 19.59 25.40
CA CYS A 20 -8.90 19.76 25.94
C CYS A 20 -9.04 20.99 26.86
N LYS A 21 -7.94 21.48 27.45
CA LYS A 21 -8.00 22.51 28.51
C LYS A 21 -7.25 23.80 28.16
N LEU A 22 -6.02 23.69 27.67
CA LEU A 22 -5.15 24.82 27.38
C LEU A 22 -5.80 25.77 26.36
N GLY A 23 -5.79 27.07 26.64
CA GLY A 23 -6.44 28.09 25.79
C GLY A 23 -7.96 28.21 25.97
N PHE A 24 -8.60 27.27 26.67
CA PHE A 24 -10.02 27.36 27.05
C PHE A 24 -10.23 27.57 28.56
N GLU A 25 -9.14 27.82 29.28
CA GLU A 25 -9.11 28.05 30.73
C GLU A 25 -9.91 29.31 31.13
N LYS A 26 -9.98 30.29 30.23
CA LYS A 26 -10.77 31.51 30.39
C LYS A 26 -11.84 31.56 29.30
N LYS A 27 -13.07 31.92 29.67
CA LYS A 27 -14.17 32.20 28.70
C LYS A 27 -13.99 33.58 28.06
N ALA A 28 -12.82 33.85 27.51
CA ALA A 28 -12.57 35.05 26.70
C ALA A 28 -13.08 34.78 25.28
N ILE A 29 -13.78 35.76 24.71
CA ILE A 29 -14.23 35.76 23.32
C ILE A 29 -13.73 37.06 22.71
N TYR A 30 -13.07 36.98 21.57
CA TYR A 30 -12.63 38.15 20.82
C TYR A 30 -13.74 38.61 19.88
N ASP A 31 -13.78 39.91 19.60
CA ASP A 31 -14.70 40.45 18.61
C ASP A 31 -14.36 39.86 17.23
N ILE A 32 -15.32 39.14 16.66
CA ILE A 32 -15.17 38.47 15.38
C ILE A 32 -14.84 39.45 14.24
N ASN A 33 -15.28 40.70 14.34
CA ASN A 33 -15.01 41.74 13.33
C ASN A 33 -13.52 42.09 13.22
N ASN A 34 -12.71 41.78 14.25
CA ASN A 34 -11.26 41.94 14.19
C ASN A 34 -10.57 40.76 13.48
N ILE A 35 -11.23 39.60 13.41
CA ILE A 35 -10.68 38.35 12.89
C ILE A 35 -11.12 38.10 11.44
N VAL A 36 -12.34 38.51 11.07
CA VAL A 36 -12.89 38.34 9.72
C VAL A 36 -13.73 39.55 9.31
N SER A 37 -13.61 39.94 8.04
CA SER A 37 -14.44 41.00 7.45
C SER A 37 -15.87 40.52 7.15
N GLU A 38 -16.79 41.44 6.90
CA GLU A 38 -18.17 41.11 6.50
C GLU A 38 -18.25 40.23 5.24
N ASN A 39 -17.25 40.35 4.35
CA ASN A 39 -17.14 39.59 3.10
C ASN A 39 -16.45 38.22 3.28
N GLY A 40 -16.07 37.84 4.50
CA GLY A 40 -15.39 36.58 4.78
C GLY A 40 -13.87 36.62 4.59
N GLU A 41 -13.25 37.80 4.49
CA GLU A 41 -11.79 37.92 4.38
C GLU A 41 -11.13 37.72 5.75
N VAL A 42 -10.13 36.84 5.80
CA VAL A 42 -9.43 36.49 7.04
C VAL A 42 -8.39 37.56 7.38
N CYS A 43 -8.51 38.15 8.57
CA CYS A 43 -7.50 39.06 9.10
C CYS A 43 -6.36 38.25 9.72
N TRP A 44 -5.37 37.87 8.91
CA TRP A 44 -4.23 37.08 9.38
C TRP A 44 -3.45 37.75 10.51
N GLN A 45 -3.33 39.08 10.50
CA GLN A 45 -2.65 39.84 11.56
C GLN A 45 -3.25 39.52 12.95
N ALA A 46 -4.57 39.55 13.08
CA ALA A 46 -5.29 39.25 14.31
C ALA A 46 -5.13 37.80 14.80
N ILE A 47 -4.69 36.88 13.93
CA ILE A 47 -4.37 35.49 14.29
C ILE A 47 -2.88 35.37 14.64
N THR A 48 -2.01 35.92 13.79
CA THR A 48 -0.55 35.79 13.91
C THR A 48 0.02 36.54 15.10
N GLU A 49 -0.65 37.59 15.60
CA GLU A 49 -0.27 38.30 16.83
C GLU A 49 -0.35 37.41 18.08
N HIS A 50 -1.05 36.29 18.01
CA HIS A 50 -1.15 35.30 19.08
C HIS A 50 -0.08 34.18 19.00
N VAL A 51 0.83 34.23 18.03
CA VAL A 51 1.97 33.32 17.95
C VAL A 51 3.11 33.86 18.81
N CYS A 52 3.49 33.10 19.83
CA CYS A 52 4.56 33.42 20.74
C CYS A 52 5.85 32.70 20.32
N TYR A 53 6.99 33.33 20.57
CA TYR A 53 8.32 32.79 20.27
C TYR A 53 9.19 32.79 21.52
N LEU A 54 9.99 31.74 21.70
CA LEU A 54 10.95 31.65 22.80
C LEU A 54 12.06 32.69 22.63
N GLU A 55 12.42 33.37 23.72
CA GLU A 55 13.48 34.39 23.72
C GLU A 55 14.85 33.84 23.33
N SER A 56 15.09 32.55 23.61
CA SER A 56 16.39 31.90 23.44
C SER A 56 16.80 31.71 21.98
N ASP A 57 15.91 31.14 21.17
CA ASP A 57 16.23 30.67 19.81
C ASP A 57 15.21 31.12 18.76
N ARG A 58 14.22 31.93 19.16
CA ARG A 58 13.10 32.37 18.31
C ARG A 58 12.31 31.21 17.71
N SER A 59 12.36 30.03 18.30
CA SER A 59 11.44 28.95 17.96
C SER A 59 10.04 29.24 18.52
N VAL A 60 9.01 28.62 17.94
CA VAL A 60 7.62 28.81 18.38
C VAL A 60 7.45 28.28 19.81
N ASP A 61 6.96 29.12 20.71
CA ASP A 61 6.48 28.71 22.02
C ASP A 61 5.06 28.13 21.85
N TYR A 62 4.99 26.81 21.68
CA TYR A 62 3.73 26.13 21.43
C TYR A 62 2.73 26.28 22.57
N ILE A 63 3.18 26.28 23.82
CA ILE A 63 2.26 26.31 24.98
C ILE A 63 1.61 27.69 25.09
N GLU A 64 2.39 28.77 25.05
CA GLU A 64 1.83 30.12 25.10
C GLU A 64 1.01 30.45 23.85
N SER A 65 1.45 29.98 22.67
CA SER A 65 0.70 30.18 21.43
C SER A 65 -0.66 29.47 21.45
N ILE A 66 -0.73 28.21 21.91
CA ILE A 66 -2.00 27.48 22.06
C ILE A 66 -2.90 28.21 23.07
N ARG A 67 -2.34 28.65 24.20
CA ARG A 67 -3.10 29.40 25.21
C ARG A 67 -3.69 30.67 24.63
N SER A 68 -2.93 31.40 23.82
CA SER A 68 -3.35 32.66 23.21
C SER A 68 -4.33 32.47 22.04
N LEU A 69 -4.20 31.40 21.27
CA LEU A 69 -5.07 31.09 20.11
C LEU A 69 -6.40 30.45 20.51
N GLY A 70 -6.52 29.86 21.71
CA GLY A 70 -7.76 29.23 22.18
C GLY A 70 -9.00 30.12 22.09
N PRO A 71 -8.98 31.37 22.60
CA PRO A 71 -10.10 32.31 22.46
C PRO A 71 -10.42 32.69 21.00
N VAL A 72 -9.43 32.70 20.10
CA VAL A 72 -9.65 32.90 18.65
C VAL A 72 -10.44 31.73 18.09
N CYS A 73 -10.07 30.49 18.44
CA CYS A 73 -10.79 29.28 18.02
C CYS A 73 -12.25 29.29 18.49
N GLU A 74 -12.51 29.73 19.73
CA GLU A 74 -13.87 29.89 20.25
C GLU A 74 -14.67 30.89 19.40
N SER A 75 -14.08 32.06 19.12
CA SER A 75 -14.73 33.14 18.38
C SER A 75 -15.08 32.71 16.95
N VAL A 76 -14.17 32.03 16.26
CA VAL A 76 -14.40 31.46 14.92
C VAL A 76 -15.48 30.38 14.94
N ASN A 77 -15.49 29.51 15.94
CA ASN A 77 -16.51 28.48 16.08
C ASN A 77 -17.92 29.07 16.29
N LEU A 78 -18.04 30.10 17.14
CA LEU A 78 -19.31 30.82 17.35
C LEU A 78 -19.75 31.54 16.08
N HIS A 79 -18.83 32.15 15.33
CA HIS A 79 -19.09 32.76 14.03
C HIS A 79 -19.69 31.76 13.07
N PHE A 80 -19.04 30.61 12.86
CA PHE A 80 -19.56 29.57 11.96
C PHE A 80 -20.92 29.05 12.40
N LYS A 81 -21.17 28.86 13.70
CA LYS A 81 -22.50 28.50 14.22
C LYS A 81 -23.58 29.56 13.99
N SER A 82 -23.20 30.82 13.82
CA SER A 82 -24.14 31.91 13.51
C SER A 82 -24.51 31.99 12.02
N LEU A 83 -23.72 31.35 11.15
CA LEU A 83 -23.93 31.38 9.71
C LEU A 83 -24.91 30.30 9.26
N THR A 84 -25.78 30.66 8.33
CA THR A 84 -26.52 29.70 7.51
C THR A 84 -25.60 29.14 6.42
N LYS A 85 -25.90 27.94 5.90
CA LYS A 85 -25.16 27.33 4.79
C LYS A 85 -25.01 28.25 3.57
N ASP A 86 -26.07 28.96 3.17
CA ASP A 86 -26.01 29.87 2.01
C ASP A 86 -25.03 31.02 2.23
N LYS A 87 -25.07 31.67 3.40
CA LYS A 87 -24.11 32.71 3.78
C LYS A 87 -22.67 32.18 3.80
N PHE A 88 -22.46 30.99 4.36
CA PHE A 88 -21.14 30.36 4.37
C PHE A 88 -20.63 30.11 2.96
N VAL A 89 -21.47 29.57 2.06
CA VAL A 89 -21.12 29.34 0.66
C VAL A 89 -20.74 30.65 -0.03
N VAL A 90 -21.53 31.71 0.14
CA VAL A 90 -21.25 33.02 -0.46
C VAL A 90 -19.92 33.59 0.04
N GLN A 91 -19.62 33.48 1.33
CA GLN A 91 -18.42 34.04 1.94
C GLN A 91 -17.15 33.21 1.66
N TYR A 92 -17.25 31.88 1.65
CA TYR A 92 -16.07 31.00 1.74
C TYR A 92 -15.87 30.02 0.58
N ALA A 93 -16.90 29.66 -0.20
CA ALA A 93 -16.77 28.57 -1.19
C ALA A 93 -15.68 28.82 -2.24
N LEU A 94 -15.52 30.06 -2.70
CA LEU A 94 -14.46 30.46 -3.64
C LEU A 94 -13.07 30.16 -3.07
N TRP A 95 -12.90 30.36 -1.76
CA TRP A 95 -11.62 30.24 -1.07
C TRP A 95 -11.18 28.80 -0.80
N PHE A 96 -12.01 27.81 -1.14
CA PHE A 96 -11.64 26.39 -1.05
C PHE A 96 -11.26 25.76 -2.39
N GLN A 97 -11.42 26.46 -3.52
CA GLN A 97 -11.17 25.90 -4.85
C GLN A 97 -9.73 25.42 -5.05
N TRP A 98 -8.77 26.07 -4.38
CA TRP A 98 -7.35 25.71 -4.44
C TRP A 98 -7.01 24.33 -3.86
N THR A 99 -7.95 23.68 -3.18
CA THR A 99 -7.75 22.35 -2.59
C THR A 99 -8.14 21.22 -3.53
N ASN A 100 -8.76 21.55 -4.67
CA ASN A 100 -9.37 20.61 -5.61
C ASN A 100 -10.47 19.72 -4.99
N TYR A 101 -11.02 20.09 -3.82
CA TYR A 101 -12.12 19.37 -3.18
C TYR A 101 -13.03 20.28 -2.33
N THR A 102 -13.68 21.25 -2.96
CA THR A 102 -14.53 22.24 -2.27
C THR A 102 -15.69 21.62 -1.48
N GLU A 103 -16.27 20.51 -1.96
CA GLU A 103 -17.44 19.90 -1.32
C GLU A 103 -17.12 19.34 0.08
N LEU A 104 -15.88 18.91 0.32
CA LEU A 104 -15.44 18.48 1.65
C LEU A 104 -15.66 19.57 2.69
N PHE A 105 -15.36 20.82 2.34
CA PHE A 105 -15.46 21.94 3.27
C PHE A 105 -16.92 22.29 3.59
N LEU A 106 -17.83 22.02 2.65
CA LEU A 106 -19.28 22.14 2.89
C LEU A 106 -19.78 21.02 3.80
N GLU A 107 -19.33 19.78 3.59
CA GLU A 107 -19.62 18.65 4.49
C GLU A 107 -19.16 18.96 5.92
N VAL A 108 -17.94 19.50 6.07
CA VAL A 108 -17.38 19.82 7.38
C VAL A 108 -18.11 21.00 8.04
N PHE A 109 -18.54 22.00 7.26
CA PHE A 109 -19.40 23.05 7.79
C PHE A 109 -20.73 22.50 8.32
N ASP A 110 -21.39 21.60 7.59
CA ASP A 110 -22.63 20.95 8.04
C ASP A 110 -22.40 20.18 9.36
N VAL A 111 -21.25 19.52 9.49
CA VAL A 111 -20.83 18.84 10.72
C VAL A 111 -20.76 19.81 11.90
N LEU A 112 -20.17 20.99 11.73
CA LEU A 112 -20.05 21.99 12.81
C LEU A 112 -21.40 22.51 13.33
N GLN A 113 -22.46 22.42 12.52
CA GLN A 113 -23.80 22.89 12.88
C GLN A 113 -24.60 21.85 13.69
N TYR A 114 -24.54 20.58 13.30
CA TYR A 114 -25.56 19.59 13.71
C TYR A 114 -25.01 18.27 14.25
N ALA A 115 -23.70 18.03 14.16
CA ALA A 115 -23.18 16.68 14.21
C ALA A 115 -22.76 16.16 15.59
N GLN A 116 -22.63 14.83 15.64
CA GLN A 116 -22.08 14.10 16.77
C GLN A 116 -20.56 14.25 16.83
N SER A 117 -19.98 13.99 18.00
CA SER A 117 -18.55 14.13 18.26
C SER A 117 -17.66 13.29 17.33
N THR A 118 -18.14 12.13 16.86
CA THR A 118 -17.44 11.28 15.89
C THR A 118 -17.27 11.93 14.51
N GLU A 119 -18.26 12.70 14.07
CA GLU A 119 -18.25 13.36 12.76
C GLU A 119 -17.30 14.56 12.76
N VAL A 120 -17.12 15.23 13.90
CA VAL A 120 -16.10 16.29 14.07
C VAL A 120 -14.70 15.73 13.85
N ALA A 121 -14.39 14.59 14.48
CA ALA A 121 -13.11 13.91 14.32
C ALA A 121 -12.90 13.39 12.88
N LEU A 122 -13.93 12.80 12.25
CA LEU A 122 -13.90 12.42 10.84
C LEU A 122 -13.65 13.62 9.93
N GLY A 123 -14.35 14.73 10.16
CA GLY A 123 -14.17 15.98 9.44
C GLY A 123 -12.73 16.50 9.55
N LEU A 124 -12.15 16.48 10.75
CA LEU A 124 -10.75 16.86 10.98
C LEU A 124 -9.75 15.94 10.26
N MET A 125 -9.95 14.62 10.30
CA MET A 125 -9.09 13.68 9.55
C MET A 125 -9.14 13.97 8.05
N LYS A 126 -10.33 14.16 7.48
CA LYS A 126 -10.51 14.50 6.06
C LYS A 126 -9.91 15.87 5.72
N LEU A 127 -10.13 16.89 6.56
CA LEU A 127 -9.59 18.25 6.39
C LEU A 127 -8.06 18.24 6.39
N THR A 128 -7.45 17.59 7.39
CA THR A 128 -5.99 17.57 7.52
C THR A 128 -5.32 16.85 6.33
N SER A 129 -5.88 15.73 5.87
CA SER A 129 -5.39 15.04 4.67
C SER A 129 -5.56 15.85 3.39
N CYS A 130 -6.71 16.51 3.22
CA CYS A 130 -6.94 17.39 2.06
C CYS A 130 -6.00 18.60 2.07
N LEU A 131 -5.81 19.22 3.23
CA LEU A 131 -4.92 20.36 3.41
C LEU A 131 -3.46 19.97 3.16
N GLU A 132 -3.01 18.83 3.69
CA GLU A 132 -1.66 18.29 3.44
C GLU A 132 -1.40 18.11 1.94
N ARG A 133 -2.34 17.52 1.20
CA ARG A 133 -2.24 17.39 -0.25
C ARG A 133 -2.19 18.74 -0.95
N ALA A 134 -3.10 19.65 -0.60
CA ALA A 134 -3.22 20.96 -1.23
C ALA A 134 -1.96 21.81 -1.00
N LEU A 135 -1.41 21.78 0.21
CA LEU A 135 -0.14 22.43 0.54
C LEU A 135 1.02 21.83 -0.26
N GLY A 136 1.03 20.51 -0.49
CA GLY A 136 2.03 19.89 -1.37
C GLY A 136 1.92 20.35 -2.83
N ASP A 137 0.72 20.60 -3.35
CA ASP A 137 0.54 21.19 -4.68
C ASP A 137 1.10 22.62 -4.73
N VAL A 138 0.88 23.42 -3.67
CA VAL A 138 1.42 24.78 -3.54
C VAL A 138 2.95 24.77 -3.41
N HIS A 139 3.51 23.83 -2.64
CA HIS A 139 4.96 23.67 -2.50
C HIS A 139 5.63 23.45 -3.86
N LEU A 140 5.01 22.67 -4.74
CA LEU A 140 5.51 22.36 -6.08
C LEU A 140 5.42 23.53 -7.08
N LEU A 141 4.81 24.68 -6.69
CA LEU A 141 4.95 25.92 -7.47
C LEU A 141 6.40 26.42 -7.50
N ILE A 142 7.17 26.13 -6.45
CA ILE A 142 8.55 26.61 -6.27
C ILE A 142 9.53 25.43 -6.15
N GLY A 143 9.15 24.39 -5.40
CA GLY A 143 9.95 23.20 -5.13
C GLY A 143 9.97 22.22 -6.30
N LYS A 144 10.94 21.30 -6.28
CA LYS A 144 11.04 20.20 -7.24
C LYS A 144 10.36 18.93 -6.75
N ASP A 145 10.58 18.59 -5.48
CA ASP A 145 10.03 17.43 -4.81
C ASP A 145 9.27 17.87 -3.56
N CYS A 146 8.13 17.24 -3.29
CA CYS A 146 7.33 17.49 -2.10
C CYS A 146 7.89 16.69 -0.90
N PRO A 147 8.11 17.31 0.27
CA PRO A 147 8.45 16.60 1.48
C PRO A 147 7.44 15.49 1.80
N PHE A 148 7.95 14.36 2.31
CA PHE A 148 7.12 13.22 2.67
C PHE A 148 6.36 13.41 3.99
N LEU A 149 6.98 14.08 4.97
CA LEU A 149 6.38 14.33 6.28
C LEU A 149 5.68 15.69 6.30
N LEU A 150 4.42 15.74 6.76
CA LEU A 150 3.65 16.99 6.93
C LEU A 150 4.42 18.05 7.72
N ARG A 151 5.11 17.65 8.81
CA ARG A 151 5.91 18.58 9.62
C ARG A 151 6.98 19.29 8.78
N ASP A 152 7.63 18.56 7.89
CA ASP A 152 8.73 19.08 7.08
C ASP A 152 8.17 19.90 5.91
N LEU A 153 7.00 19.53 5.37
CA LEU A 153 6.23 20.35 4.43
C LEU A 153 5.87 21.71 5.05
N LEU A 154 5.31 21.72 6.26
CA LEU A 154 4.92 22.95 6.95
C LEU A 154 6.11 23.83 7.37
N ALA A 155 7.30 23.24 7.55
CA ALA A 155 8.53 23.95 7.84
C ALA A 155 9.28 24.42 6.59
N SER A 156 8.75 24.17 5.38
CA SER A 156 9.43 24.47 4.13
C SER A 156 9.47 25.98 3.84
N GLU A 157 10.61 26.44 3.33
CA GLU A 157 10.77 27.83 2.87
C GLU A 157 9.83 28.14 1.70
N GLN A 158 9.53 27.14 0.87
CA GLN A 158 8.65 27.28 -0.30
C GLN A 158 7.24 27.72 0.13
N LEU A 159 6.66 27.08 1.14
CA LEU A 159 5.36 27.50 1.66
C LEU A 159 5.43 28.83 2.41
N ALA A 160 6.54 29.08 3.14
CA ALA A 160 6.74 30.37 3.81
C ALA A 160 6.84 31.54 2.82
N VAL A 161 7.38 31.34 1.62
CA VAL A 161 7.40 32.36 0.55
C VAL A 161 6.00 32.69 0.05
N VAL A 162 5.12 31.70 -0.02
CA VAL A 162 3.74 31.88 -0.53
C VAL A 162 2.83 32.46 0.54
N PHE A 163 2.83 31.88 1.73
CA PHE A 163 1.87 32.17 2.79
C PHE A 163 2.41 33.09 3.90
N GLY A 164 3.73 33.19 4.04
CA GLY A 164 4.40 33.86 5.14
C GLY A 164 4.76 32.89 6.28
N GLN A 165 5.92 33.12 6.90
CA GLN A 165 6.45 32.24 7.95
C GLN A 165 5.50 32.11 9.15
N VAL A 166 4.96 33.23 9.65
CA VAL A 166 4.11 33.21 10.86
C VAL A 166 2.77 32.50 10.58
N VAL A 167 2.25 32.57 9.36
CA VAL A 167 1.06 31.82 8.94
C VAL A 167 1.34 30.31 8.96
N MET A 168 2.51 29.90 8.47
CA MET A 168 2.92 28.50 8.55
C MET A 168 3.15 28.05 10.00
N ASP A 169 3.67 28.93 10.86
CA ASP A 169 3.81 28.65 12.30
C ASP A 169 2.45 28.41 12.98
N VAL A 170 1.40 29.14 12.59
CA VAL A 170 0.01 28.85 13.03
C VAL A 170 -0.36 27.41 12.66
N LEU A 171 -0.18 26.99 11.40
CA LEU A 171 -0.50 25.60 11.00
C LEU A 171 0.33 24.56 11.77
N ARG A 172 1.62 24.85 12.02
CA ARG A 172 2.51 23.96 12.80
C ARG A 172 2.01 23.73 14.22
N ILE A 173 1.39 24.74 14.83
CA ILE A 173 0.76 24.64 16.16
C ILE A 173 -0.42 23.66 16.15
N PHE A 174 -1.25 23.65 15.10
CA PHE A 174 -2.44 22.78 15.05
C PHE A 174 -2.16 21.35 14.59
N ILE A 175 -1.39 21.15 13.51
CA ILE A 175 -1.36 19.86 12.79
C ILE A 175 0.04 19.32 12.49
N GLY A 176 1.11 20.08 12.74
CA GLY A 176 2.46 19.72 12.30
C GLY A 176 3.37 19.15 13.37
N SER A 177 3.53 19.88 14.49
CA SER A 177 4.55 19.58 15.49
C SER A 177 4.00 18.71 16.62
N PRO A 178 4.76 17.70 17.11
CA PRO A 178 4.40 16.96 18.31
C PRO A 178 4.43 17.83 19.58
N TYR A 179 5.10 18.99 19.55
CA TYR A 179 5.07 19.98 20.62
C TYR A 179 3.82 20.88 20.59
N GLY A 180 3.08 20.87 19.47
CA GLY A 180 1.79 21.55 19.33
C GLY A 180 0.61 20.63 19.65
N LEU A 181 -0.57 20.96 19.13
CA LEU A 181 -1.77 20.11 19.27
C LEU A 181 -1.65 18.77 18.52
N ASN A 182 -0.87 18.76 17.43
CA ASN A 182 -0.62 17.58 16.59
C ASN A 182 -1.89 16.80 16.18
N LEU A 183 -2.99 17.54 15.90
CA LEU A 183 -4.33 16.97 15.74
C LEU A 183 -4.38 15.89 14.65
N ARG A 184 -3.63 16.08 13.56
CA ARG A 184 -3.50 15.11 12.47
C ARG A 184 -3.07 13.75 13.02
N ASN A 185 -1.94 13.67 13.71
CA ASN A 185 -1.40 12.40 14.19
C ASN A 185 -2.23 11.82 15.34
N VAL A 186 -2.67 12.65 16.28
CA VAL A 186 -3.51 12.20 17.40
C VAL A 186 -4.77 11.48 16.91
N LEU A 187 -5.44 12.02 15.88
CA LEU A 187 -6.64 11.42 15.28
C LEU A 187 -6.33 10.19 14.40
N TRP A 188 -5.42 10.32 13.43
CA TRP A 188 -5.12 9.24 12.48
C TRP A 188 -4.51 7.98 13.14
N HIS A 189 -3.94 8.13 14.34
CA HIS A 189 -3.41 7.02 15.14
C HIS A 189 -4.37 6.56 16.26
N GLY A 190 -5.57 7.13 16.38
CA GLY A 190 -6.57 6.67 17.34
C GLY A 190 -6.21 6.92 18.80
N PHE A 191 -5.60 8.08 19.11
CA PHE A 191 -5.30 8.51 20.47
C PHE A 191 -6.37 9.41 21.08
N ALA A 192 -7.40 9.81 20.33
CA ALA A 192 -8.50 10.60 20.86
C ALA A 192 -9.83 9.88 20.67
N SER A 193 -10.60 9.78 21.75
CA SER A 193 -12.00 9.37 21.74
C SER A 193 -12.89 10.51 21.24
N PRO A 194 -14.14 10.24 20.84
CA PRO A 194 -14.98 11.22 20.16
C PRO A 194 -15.12 12.55 20.91
N GLU A 195 -15.30 12.51 22.23
CA GLU A 195 -15.55 13.71 23.05
C GLU A 195 -14.28 14.51 23.40
N GLU A 196 -13.10 13.97 23.11
CA GLU A 196 -11.83 14.59 23.50
C GLU A 196 -11.33 15.65 22.52
N ILE A 197 -11.94 15.77 21.34
CA ILE A 197 -11.53 16.77 20.34
C ILE A 197 -12.55 17.90 20.27
N PRO A 198 -12.18 19.12 20.74
CA PRO A 198 -13.04 20.28 20.61
C PRO A 198 -13.37 20.62 19.15
N ALA A 199 -14.67 20.76 18.83
CA ALA A 199 -15.13 21.18 17.50
C ALA A 199 -14.55 22.52 17.03
N LYS A 200 -14.12 23.35 17.97
CA LYS A 200 -13.47 24.65 17.73
C LYS A 200 -12.21 24.52 16.89
N TYR A 201 -11.46 23.42 17.03
CA TYR A 201 -10.28 23.17 16.21
C TYR A 201 -10.65 22.83 14.77
N CYS A 202 -11.76 22.11 14.57
CA CYS A 202 -12.31 21.84 13.24
C CYS A 202 -12.78 23.14 12.56
N ALA A 203 -13.53 23.98 13.29
CA ALA A 203 -13.91 25.32 12.81
C ALA A 203 -12.69 26.18 12.46
N MET A 204 -11.67 26.20 13.33
CA MET A 204 -10.46 26.97 13.09
C MET A 204 -9.70 26.48 11.85
N LEU A 205 -9.51 25.17 11.67
CA LEU A 205 -8.83 24.64 10.48
C LEU A 205 -9.62 24.88 9.18
N LEU A 206 -10.95 24.78 9.23
CA LEU A 206 -11.82 25.16 8.11
C LEU A 206 -11.63 26.64 7.75
N PHE A 207 -11.60 27.53 8.74
CA PHE A 207 -11.38 28.96 8.58
C PHE A 207 -9.99 29.30 8.03
N LEU A 208 -8.95 28.70 8.60
CA LEU A 208 -7.56 28.87 8.14
C LEU A 208 -7.40 28.40 6.69
N THR A 209 -8.07 27.32 6.29
CA THR A 209 -8.00 26.82 4.90
C THR A 209 -8.56 27.82 3.89
N ALA A 210 -9.64 28.53 4.23
CA ALA A 210 -10.15 29.63 3.41
C ALA A 210 -9.15 30.81 3.38
N GLY A 211 -8.60 31.19 4.54
CA GLY A 211 -7.59 32.25 4.63
C GLY A 211 -6.33 31.98 3.81
N LEU A 212 -5.89 30.71 3.74
CA LEU A 212 -4.78 30.30 2.89
C LEU A 212 -5.15 30.46 1.41
N GLY A 213 -6.38 30.09 1.01
CA GLY A 213 -6.87 30.30 -0.36
C GLY A 213 -6.83 31.77 -0.79
N GLN A 214 -7.17 32.69 0.12
CA GLN A 214 -7.08 34.13 -0.10
C GLN A 214 -5.63 34.59 -0.33
N LEU A 215 -4.69 34.16 0.53
CA LEU A 215 -3.27 34.48 0.37
C LEU A 215 -2.69 33.90 -0.92
N LEU A 216 -3.03 32.65 -1.25
CA LEU A 216 -2.57 31.99 -2.46
C LEU A 216 -3.07 32.72 -3.71
N GLN A 217 -4.33 33.16 -3.74
CA GLN A 217 -4.86 33.91 -4.87
C GLN A 217 -4.05 35.19 -5.10
N ILE A 218 -3.72 35.94 -4.05
CA ILE A 218 -2.88 37.14 -4.14
C ILE A 218 -1.50 36.79 -4.71
N TYR A 219 -0.89 35.71 -4.23
CA TYR A 219 0.41 35.26 -4.71
C TYR A 219 0.40 34.86 -6.19
N LEU A 220 -0.60 34.07 -6.61
CA LEU A 220 -0.75 33.63 -8.00
C LEU A 220 -1.00 34.81 -8.95
N LEU A 221 -1.80 35.80 -8.53
CA LEU A 221 -2.03 37.02 -9.32
C LEU A 221 -0.73 37.83 -9.52
N LYS A 222 0.10 37.93 -8.48
CA LYS A 222 1.39 38.65 -8.55
C LYS A 222 2.43 37.92 -9.39
N THR A 223 2.54 36.61 -9.22
CA THR A 223 3.58 35.79 -9.87
C THR A 223 3.18 35.27 -11.25
N LYS A 224 1.89 35.27 -11.57
CA LYS A 224 1.29 34.66 -12.77
C LYS A 224 1.54 33.15 -12.88
N TYR A 225 1.82 32.49 -11.76
CA TYR A 225 1.90 31.04 -11.71
C TYR A 225 0.51 30.41 -11.82
N VAL A 226 0.48 29.16 -12.28
CA VAL A 226 -0.73 28.33 -12.36
C VAL A 226 -0.58 27.18 -11.38
N LEU A 227 -1.53 27.06 -10.46
CA LEU A 227 -1.59 25.92 -9.55
C LEU A 227 -2.02 24.67 -10.32
N VAL A 228 -1.22 23.61 -10.24
CA VAL A 228 -1.50 22.32 -10.87
C VAL A 228 -1.71 21.29 -9.77
N HIS A 229 -2.85 20.62 -9.79
CA HIS A 229 -3.17 19.57 -8.85
C HIS A 229 -2.55 18.25 -9.27
N ARG A 230 -1.87 17.58 -8.33
CA ARG A 230 -1.37 16.22 -8.55
C ARG A 230 -2.55 15.27 -8.84
N PRO A 231 -2.36 14.24 -9.68
CA PRO A 231 -3.41 13.23 -9.92
C PRO A 231 -3.63 12.38 -8.66
N TYR A 232 -4.87 11.90 -8.46
CA TYR A 232 -5.18 10.96 -7.38
C TYR A 232 -4.58 9.57 -7.68
N VAL A 233 -4.19 8.87 -6.62
CA VAL A 233 -3.82 7.47 -6.66
C VAL A 233 -5.07 6.65 -6.95
N THR A 234 -4.94 5.71 -7.87
CA THR A 234 -6.00 4.75 -8.20
C THR A 234 -5.53 3.36 -7.76
N PHE A 235 -6.41 2.62 -7.09
CA PHE A 235 -6.14 1.22 -6.75
C PHE A 235 -6.29 0.36 -8.01
N ILE A 236 -5.22 -0.34 -8.37
CA ILE A 236 -5.15 -1.20 -9.56
C ILE A 236 -5.15 -2.67 -9.09
N ARG A 237 -5.75 -3.58 -9.87
CA ARG A 237 -5.90 -5.02 -9.57
C ARG A 237 -6.70 -5.27 -8.28
N LEU A 238 -7.92 -4.74 -8.23
CA LEU A 238 -8.83 -5.01 -7.11
C LEU A 238 -9.14 -6.51 -6.98
N GLU A 239 -9.03 -7.30 -8.06
CA GLU A 239 -9.16 -8.76 -7.99
C GLU A 239 -8.13 -9.42 -7.07
N ASP A 240 -6.96 -8.79 -6.85
CA ASP A 240 -5.95 -9.32 -5.93
C ASP A 240 -6.36 -9.18 -4.45
N LEU A 241 -7.37 -8.37 -4.13
CA LEU A 241 -7.78 -8.06 -2.76
C LEU A 241 -8.87 -8.99 -2.21
N ASP A 242 -9.47 -9.84 -3.04
CA ASP A 242 -10.62 -10.68 -2.69
C ASP A 242 -10.27 -11.83 -1.72
N ALA A 243 -10.23 -11.56 -0.41
CA ALA A 243 -9.84 -12.52 0.63
C ALA A 243 -11.00 -12.96 1.52
N PHE A 244 -11.91 -12.04 1.80
CA PHE A 244 -13.11 -12.23 2.59
C PHE A 244 -14.36 -12.13 1.71
N PRO A 245 -15.42 -12.88 2.03
CA PRO A 245 -16.70 -12.73 1.35
C PRO A 245 -17.30 -11.34 1.57
N ASP A 246 -18.24 -11.00 0.70
CA ASP A 246 -18.98 -9.75 0.79
C ASP A 246 -19.85 -9.67 2.05
N LEU A 247 -19.74 -8.55 2.77
CA LEU A 247 -20.52 -8.26 3.96
C LEU A 247 -21.93 -7.78 3.56
N ASN A 248 -22.94 -8.49 4.04
CA ASN A 248 -24.35 -8.17 3.82
C ASN A 248 -24.98 -7.50 5.05
N HIS A 249 -26.23 -7.03 4.93
CA HIS A 249 -26.92 -6.36 6.04
C HIS A 249 -27.06 -7.22 7.30
N GLU A 250 -27.31 -8.53 7.15
CA GLU A 250 -27.41 -9.46 8.27
C GLU A 250 -26.09 -9.56 9.05
N THR A 251 -24.96 -9.63 8.32
CA THR A 251 -23.61 -9.62 8.91
C THR A 251 -23.40 -8.36 9.72
N LEU A 252 -23.75 -7.20 9.16
CA LEU A 252 -23.53 -5.92 9.84
C LEU A 252 -24.39 -5.78 11.11
N SER A 253 -25.59 -6.36 11.15
CA SER A 253 -26.42 -6.37 12.37
C SER A 253 -25.79 -7.21 13.50
N VAL A 254 -25.25 -8.39 13.17
CA VAL A 254 -24.55 -9.24 14.15
C VAL A 254 -23.29 -8.54 14.69
N VAL A 255 -22.60 -7.79 13.83
CA VAL A 255 -21.39 -7.05 14.21
C VAL A 255 -21.71 -5.90 15.17
N GLU A 256 -22.87 -5.25 15.03
CA GLU A 256 -23.31 -4.22 16.00
C GLU A 256 -23.43 -4.77 17.41
N GLU A 257 -23.95 -5.99 17.56
CA GLU A 257 -24.02 -6.67 18.86
C GLU A 257 -22.61 -7.04 19.38
N LEU A 258 -21.76 -7.58 18.51
CA LEU A 258 -20.38 -7.94 18.83
C LEU A 258 -19.56 -6.75 19.35
N LEU A 259 -19.71 -5.58 18.74
CA LEU A 259 -19.00 -4.36 19.15
C LEU A 259 -19.34 -3.93 20.58
N GLN A 260 -20.56 -4.19 21.05
CA GLN A 260 -20.97 -3.81 22.40
C GLN A 260 -20.26 -4.61 23.49
N VAL A 261 -19.81 -5.82 23.15
CA VAL A 261 -19.35 -6.82 24.11
C VAL A 261 -17.87 -7.20 23.93
N SER A 262 -17.20 -6.72 22.88
CA SER A 262 -15.83 -7.08 22.57
C SER A 262 -14.81 -6.31 23.43
N ASN A 263 -13.88 -7.03 24.06
CA ASN A 263 -12.76 -6.45 24.81
C ASN A 263 -11.66 -5.86 23.92
N PHE A 264 -11.71 -6.12 22.61
CA PHE A 264 -10.84 -5.46 21.63
C PHE A 264 -11.22 -3.99 21.43
N VAL A 265 -12.46 -3.61 21.76
CA VAL A 265 -12.98 -2.26 21.64
C VAL A 265 -12.85 -1.52 22.98
N LEU A 266 -12.12 -0.41 22.99
CA LEU A 266 -12.15 0.50 24.14
C LEU A 266 -13.54 1.13 24.23
N ARG A 267 -14.16 1.13 25.44
CA ARG A 267 -15.54 1.57 25.61
C ARG A 267 -15.77 3.02 25.15
N THR A 268 -14.80 3.90 25.39
CA THR A 268 -14.81 5.30 24.94
C THR A 268 -14.72 5.45 23.42
N MET A 269 -14.19 4.45 22.71
CA MET A 269 -13.99 4.44 21.26
C MET A 269 -15.13 3.76 20.49
N LEU A 270 -16.03 3.06 21.19
CA LEU A 270 -17.20 2.39 20.60
C LEU A 270 -18.01 3.27 19.62
N PRO A 271 -18.24 4.57 19.86
CA PRO A 271 -18.98 5.38 18.89
C PRO A 271 -18.31 5.47 17.51
N PHE A 272 -16.97 5.42 17.43
CA PHE A 272 -16.27 5.40 16.14
C PHE A 272 -16.49 4.10 15.38
N TRP A 273 -16.50 2.96 16.06
CA TRP A 273 -16.83 1.67 15.44
C TRP A 273 -18.24 1.66 14.87
N MET A 274 -19.22 2.15 15.64
CA MET A 274 -20.61 2.25 15.18
C MET A 274 -20.76 3.22 14.00
N ALA A 275 -20.02 4.35 14.02
CA ALA A 275 -20.00 5.30 12.92
C ALA A 275 -19.36 4.69 11.66
N ALA A 276 -18.31 3.87 11.79
CA ALA A 276 -17.70 3.16 10.66
C ALA A 276 -18.69 2.17 10.01
N LEU A 277 -19.39 1.37 10.82
CA LEU A 277 -20.45 0.48 10.31
C LEU A 277 -21.58 1.25 9.62
N THR A 278 -22.00 2.37 10.21
CA THR A 278 -23.04 3.23 9.63
C THR A 278 -22.60 3.80 8.28
N ALA A 279 -21.35 4.27 8.19
CA ALA A 279 -20.77 4.76 6.93
C ALA A 279 -20.74 3.67 5.87
N PHE A 280 -20.36 2.43 6.23
CA PHE A 280 -20.40 1.29 5.31
C PHE A 280 -21.82 0.99 4.80
N LYS A 281 -22.81 0.95 5.71
CA LYS A 281 -24.24 0.75 5.38
C LYS A 281 -24.78 1.83 4.43
N GLN A 282 -24.25 3.06 4.53
CA GLN A 282 -24.61 4.21 3.69
C GLN A 282 -23.76 4.33 2.41
N SER A 283 -22.96 3.32 2.07
CA SER A 283 -22.02 3.34 0.93
C SER A 283 -20.97 4.46 0.98
N ARG A 284 -20.71 5.02 2.16
CA ARG A 284 -19.61 5.96 2.40
C ARG A 284 -18.34 5.18 2.77
N TYR A 285 -17.81 4.44 1.80
CA TYR A 285 -16.71 3.48 2.01
C TYR A 285 -15.41 4.13 2.49
N ALA A 286 -15.06 5.32 1.97
CA ALA A 286 -13.92 6.07 2.46
C ALA A 286 -14.08 6.44 3.95
N ASP A 287 -15.23 7.03 4.32
CA ASP A 287 -15.50 7.43 5.70
C ASP A 287 -15.47 6.23 6.65
N CYS A 288 -15.99 5.06 6.22
CA CYS A 288 -15.88 3.81 6.96
C CYS A 288 -14.42 3.46 7.26
N VAL A 289 -13.54 3.46 6.25
CA VAL A 289 -12.14 3.07 6.42
C VAL A 289 -11.35 4.11 7.22
N ILE A 290 -11.60 5.40 7.01
CA ILE A 290 -10.97 6.50 7.78
C ILE A 290 -11.31 6.37 9.26
N LEU A 291 -12.55 6.01 9.60
CA LEU A 291 -12.95 5.76 10.98
C LEU A 291 -12.35 4.45 11.51
N LEU A 292 -12.36 3.38 10.72
CA LEU A 292 -11.97 2.03 11.13
C LEU A 292 -10.46 1.88 11.39
N LEU A 293 -9.60 2.49 10.56
CA LEU A 293 -8.15 2.35 10.65
C LEU A 293 -7.58 2.76 12.03
N PRO A 294 -7.90 3.95 12.57
CA PRO A 294 -7.50 4.33 13.93
C PRO A 294 -8.02 3.35 14.99
N GLN A 295 -9.20 2.76 14.79
CA GLN A 295 -9.76 1.82 15.76
C GLN A 295 -9.05 0.47 15.77
N LEU A 296 -8.67 -0.02 14.59
CA LEU A 296 -7.80 -1.19 14.46
C LEU A 296 -6.46 -0.94 15.16
N GLU A 297 -5.87 0.25 14.96
CA GLU A 297 -4.63 0.63 15.62
C GLU A 297 -4.79 0.65 17.15
N ALA A 298 -5.87 1.24 17.67
CA ALA A 298 -6.16 1.28 19.10
C ALA A 298 -6.39 -0.12 19.71
N GLY A 299 -7.14 -0.99 19.05
CA GLY A 299 -7.38 -2.36 19.52
C GLY A 299 -6.11 -3.21 19.50
N LEU A 300 -5.29 -3.11 18.45
CA LEU A 300 -3.97 -3.76 18.42
C LEU A 300 -3.02 -3.20 19.48
N ARG A 301 -3.12 -1.91 19.80
CA ARG A 301 -2.34 -1.28 20.88
C ARG A 301 -2.70 -1.83 22.25
N LEU A 302 -3.98 -2.09 22.49
CA LEU A 302 -4.42 -2.76 23.71
C LEU A 302 -3.79 -4.16 23.83
N LEU A 303 -3.80 -4.94 22.74
CA LEU A 303 -3.14 -6.25 22.70
C LEU A 303 -1.64 -6.13 22.92
N PHE A 304 -0.97 -5.26 22.16
CA PHE A 304 0.47 -5.02 22.22
C PHE A 304 0.95 -4.72 23.63
N THR A 305 0.27 -3.79 24.31
CA THR A 305 0.64 -3.36 25.67
C THR A 305 0.40 -4.45 26.70
N THR A 306 -0.62 -5.27 26.50
CA THR A 306 -0.93 -6.42 27.36
C THR A 306 0.10 -7.54 27.16
N THR A 307 0.38 -7.93 25.92
CA THR A 307 1.26 -9.05 25.58
C THR A 307 2.72 -8.75 25.88
N ASN A 308 3.16 -7.51 25.66
CA ASN A 308 4.52 -7.04 25.95
C ASN A 308 4.65 -6.42 27.36
N LYS A 309 3.61 -6.47 28.20
CA LYS A 309 3.60 -5.98 29.59
C LYS A 309 4.07 -4.52 29.74
N CYS A 310 3.66 -3.65 28.81
CA CYS A 310 4.03 -2.24 28.77
C CYS A 310 2.80 -1.30 28.80
N PRO A 311 1.99 -1.30 29.88
CA PRO A 311 0.72 -0.57 29.93
C PRO A 311 0.86 0.95 29.73
N ASN A 312 2.00 1.52 30.11
CA ASN A 312 2.28 2.96 29.95
C ASN A 312 2.25 3.39 28.47
N ARG A 313 2.43 2.45 27.55
CA ARG A 313 2.52 2.68 26.10
C ARG A 313 1.16 2.80 25.39
N LEU A 314 0.06 2.55 26.11
CA LEU A 314 -1.30 2.53 25.55
C LEU A 314 -1.75 3.92 25.11
N LEU A 315 -1.41 4.96 25.88
CA LEU A 315 -1.86 6.34 25.66
C LEU A 315 -0.71 7.26 25.23
N THR A 316 0.45 6.71 24.86
CA THR A 316 1.66 7.49 24.59
C THR A 316 1.59 8.20 23.24
N ALA A 317 1.11 9.43 23.27
CA ALA A 317 1.12 10.40 22.16
C ALA A 317 1.91 11.67 22.51
N GLU A 318 2.93 11.55 23.35
CA GLU A 318 3.70 12.67 23.91
C GLU A 318 4.84 13.10 22.99
N SER A 319 5.30 14.35 23.09
CA SER A 319 6.44 14.85 22.31
C SER A 319 7.79 14.23 22.70
N SER A 320 7.87 13.67 23.90
CA SER A 320 9.08 13.05 24.47
C SER A 320 9.22 11.55 24.17
N ALA A 321 8.25 10.94 23.49
CA ALA A 321 8.25 9.51 23.21
C ALA A 321 7.68 9.21 21.81
N PHE A 322 8.13 8.12 21.21
CA PHE A 322 7.53 7.65 19.96
C PHE A 322 6.11 7.15 20.20
N TYR A 323 5.26 7.39 19.20
CA TYR A 323 3.87 6.97 19.24
C TYR A 323 3.81 5.46 19.01
N THR A 324 3.06 4.74 19.85
CA THR A 324 2.81 3.31 19.66
C THR A 324 1.85 3.08 18.49
N THR A 325 2.37 3.11 17.26
CA THR A 325 1.60 3.00 16.01
C THR A 325 1.70 1.60 15.38
N PHE A 326 0.98 1.33 14.29
CA PHE A 326 1.13 0.07 13.52
C PHE A 326 2.60 -0.25 13.20
N ASP A 327 3.37 0.76 12.81
CA ASP A 327 4.77 0.59 12.39
C ASP A 327 5.64 0.06 13.53
N GLU A 328 5.31 0.41 14.77
CA GLU A 328 6.02 -0.06 15.95
C GLU A 328 5.46 -1.37 16.50
N MET A 329 4.13 -1.51 16.53
CA MET A 329 3.47 -2.69 17.08
C MET A 329 3.71 -3.96 16.25
N LEU A 330 3.97 -3.82 14.96
CA LEU A 330 4.12 -4.93 14.01
C LEU A 330 5.58 -5.25 13.68
N THR A 331 6.55 -4.70 14.42
CA THR A 331 7.97 -5.08 14.27
C THR A 331 8.26 -6.42 14.95
N LYS A 332 9.37 -7.06 14.53
CA LYS A 332 9.84 -8.31 15.15
C LYS A 332 10.44 -8.12 16.54
N HIS A 333 11.15 -7.01 16.74
CA HIS A 333 11.82 -6.68 17.98
C HIS A 333 11.44 -5.26 18.40
N LEU A 334 11.33 -5.08 19.71
CA LEU A 334 11.14 -3.79 20.35
C LEU A 334 12.46 -3.00 20.36
N ASP A 335 12.41 -1.71 20.73
CA ASP A 335 13.59 -0.83 20.80
C ASP A 335 14.69 -1.32 21.75
N ASN A 336 14.33 -2.11 22.75
CA ASN A 336 15.25 -2.74 23.70
C ASN A 336 15.78 -4.11 23.20
N GLU A 337 15.59 -4.42 21.92
CA GLU A 337 15.93 -5.68 21.26
C GLU A 337 15.16 -6.92 21.75
N GLU A 338 14.22 -6.77 22.69
CA GLU A 338 13.36 -7.86 23.12
C GLU A 338 12.40 -8.27 21.98
N ILE A 339 12.05 -9.56 21.94
CA ILE A 339 11.11 -10.09 20.95
C ILE A 339 9.73 -9.52 21.24
N ASN A 340 9.15 -8.85 20.23
CA ASN A 340 7.77 -8.40 20.29
C ASN A 340 6.82 -9.62 20.30
N GLN A 341 5.97 -9.71 21.31
CA GLN A 341 5.05 -10.83 21.50
C GLN A 341 3.76 -10.71 20.67
N LEU A 342 3.42 -9.51 20.19
CA LEU A 342 2.18 -9.29 19.43
C LEU A 342 2.10 -10.12 18.14
N PRO A 343 3.15 -10.18 17.28
CA PRO A 343 3.11 -10.99 16.06
C PRO A 343 2.81 -12.47 16.32
N SER A 344 3.32 -13.03 17.42
CA SER A 344 3.03 -14.42 17.82
C SER A 344 1.56 -14.61 18.23
N VAL A 345 0.95 -13.60 18.85
CA VAL A 345 -0.47 -13.62 19.28
C VAL A 345 -1.43 -13.44 18.10
N LEU A 346 -1.05 -12.60 17.13
CA LEU A 346 -1.80 -12.40 15.89
C LEU A 346 -1.70 -13.59 14.93
N GLU A 347 -0.58 -14.32 14.98
CA GLU A 347 -0.18 -15.35 14.03
C GLU A 347 0.12 -14.82 12.61
N GLU A 348 0.75 -15.68 11.81
CA GLU A 348 1.21 -15.34 10.46
C GLU A 348 0.09 -14.81 9.54
N PRO A 349 -1.11 -15.43 9.44
CA PRO A 349 -2.16 -14.96 8.53
C PRO A 349 -2.64 -13.53 8.80
N ALA A 350 -2.84 -13.17 10.07
CA ALA A 350 -3.28 -11.82 10.43
C ALA A 350 -2.16 -10.78 10.22
N MET A 351 -0.92 -11.16 10.52
CA MET A 351 0.25 -10.31 10.25
C MET A 351 0.43 -10.05 8.75
N GLU A 352 0.29 -11.08 7.91
CA GLU A 352 0.38 -10.95 6.46
C GLU A 352 -0.74 -10.06 5.90
N PHE A 353 -1.98 -10.18 6.40
CA PHE A 353 -3.08 -9.28 6.00
C PHE A 353 -2.76 -7.82 6.33
N LEU A 354 -2.32 -7.55 7.56
CA LEU A 354 -1.97 -6.20 7.99
C LEU A 354 -0.84 -5.62 7.13
N TRP A 355 0.20 -6.40 6.84
CA TRP A 355 1.31 -5.93 6.00
C TRP A 355 0.94 -5.72 4.55
N ASP A 356 0.10 -6.58 3.97
CA ASP A 356 -0.44 -6.38 2.63
C ASP A 356 -1.17 -5.04 2.53
N TYR A 357 -2.09 -4.77 3.45
CA TYR A 357 -2.93 -3.58 3.35
C TYR A 357 -2.21 -2.29 3.78
N LEU A 358 -1.27 -2.36 4.72
CA LEU A 358 -0.67 -1.18 5.33
C LEU A 358 0.75 -0.87 4.82
N ASN A 359 1.58 -1.86 4.47
CA ASN A 359 3.03 -1.66 4.38
C ASN A 359 3.65 -2.05 3.03
N HIS A 360 3.28 -3.19 2.45
CA HIS A 360 3.95 -3.68 1.25
C HIS A 360 3.89 -2.66 0.10
N GLN A 361 5.04 -2.41 -0.54
CA GLN A 361 5.18 -1.36 -1.57
C GLN A 361 4.25 -1.57 -2.78
N GLU A 362 4.02 -2.84 -3.16
CA GLU A 362 3.09 -3.22 -4.22
C GLU A 362 1.67 -3.45 -3.71
N GLY A 363 1.46 -3.34 -2.40
CA GLY A 363 0.17 -3.40 -1.71
C GLY A 363 -0.57 -2.07 -1.76
N PRO A 364 -1.84 -2.05 -1.34
CA PRO A 364 -2.67 -0.86 -1.41
C PRO A 364 -2.23 0.27 -0.46
N ARG A 365 -1.44 0.03 0.59
CA ARG A 365 -0.94 1.07 1.54
C ARG A 365 -2.01 2.09 1.92
N ILE A 366 -3.17 1.57 2.31
CA ILE A 366 -4.44 2.31 2.43
C ILE A 366 -4.35 3.50 3.38
N ARG A 367 -3.64 3.34 4.50
CA ARG A 367 -3.52 4.34 5.56
C ARG A 367 -2.69 5.52 5.07
N ASP A 368 -1.55 5.23 4.43
CA ASP A 368 -0.67 6.25 3.88
C ASP A 368 -1.45 7.10 2.87
N HIS A 369 -2.02 6.46 1.85
CA HIS A 369 -2.72 7.18 0.79
C HIS A 369 -3.96 7.94 1.28
N LEU A 370 -4.74 7.41 2.24
CA LEU A 370 -5.87 8.13 2.82
C LEU A 370 -5.41 9.31 3.69
N SER A 371 -4.43 9.10 4.57
CA SER A 371 -3.96 10.12 5.51
C SER A 371 -3.21 11.27 4.84
N HIS A 372 -2.61 11.05 3.67
CA HIS A 372 -2.01 12.09 2.82
C HIS A 372 -2.98 12.69 1.79
N GLY A 373 -4.26 12.29 1.80
CA GLY A 373 -5.29 12.82 0.91
C GLY A 373 -5.13 12.40 -0.55
N GLU A 374 -4.35 11.35 -0.82
CA GLU A 374 -3.97 10.94 -2.18
C GLU A 374 -5.06 10.19 -2.94
N ILE A 375 -6.19 9.90 -2.30
CA ILE A 375 -7.31 9.16 -2.89
C ILE A 375 -8.53 10.06 -3.01
N ASN A 376 -9.25 9.92 -4.12
CA ASN A 376 -10.57 10.50 -4.25
C ASN A 376 -11.57 9.75 -3.35
N LEU A 377 -12.00 10.39 -2.26
CA LEU A 377 -12.90 9.78 -1.27
C LEU A 377 -14.26 9.36 -1.85
N LYS A 378 -14.76 10.07 -2.88
CA LYS A 378 -16.05 9.74 -3.54
C LYS A 378 -15.95 8.48 -4.41
N ALA A 379 -14.75 8.15 -4.89
CA ALA A 379 -14.49 7.00 -5.75
C ALA A 379 -13.76 5.87 -5.01
N PHE A 380 -13.80 5.87 -3.68
CA PHE A 380 -13.13 4.87 -2.87
C PHE A 380 -13.76 3.47 -3.08
N PRO A 381 -12.97 2.42 -3.40
CA PRO A 381 -13.51 1.11 -3.72
C PRO A 381 -14.25 0.45 -2.55
N ARG A 382 -15.43 -0.11 -2.82
CA ARG A 382 -16.20 -0.91 -1.86
C ARG A 382 -15.40 -2.12 -1.39
N GLU A 383 -14.66 -2.73 -2.31
CA GLU A 383 -13.88 -3.94 -2.12
C GLU A 383 -12.89 -3.75 -0.97
N ILE A 384 -12.12 -2.65 -0.97
CA ILE A 384 -11.14 -2.36 0.10
C ILE A 384 -11.85 -2.21 1.45
N ALA A 385 -12.95 -1.46 1.51
CA ALA A 385 -13.70 -1.27 2.74
C ALA A 385 -14.29 -2.60 3.25
N ASN A 386 -14.78 -3.46 2.35
CA ASN A 386 -15.30 -4.78 2.69
C ASN A 386 -14.23 -5.65 3.34
N GLN A 387 -13.06 -5.76 2.71
CA GLN A 387 -11.98 -6.61 3.18
C GLN A 387 -11.44 -6.17 4.54
N LEU A 388 -11.27 -4.86 4.75
CA LEU A 388 -10.81 -4.32 6.04
C LEU A 388 -11.84 -4.50 7.15
N LEU A 389 -13.12 -4.23 6.85
CA LEU A 389 -14.17 -4.41 7.83
C LEU A 389 -14.33 -5.90 8.19
N ALA A 390 -14.26 -6.79 7.21
CA ALA A 390 -14.30 -8.23 7.43
C ALA A 390 -13.12 -8.69 8.31
N PHE A 391 -11.91 -8.22 8.01
CA PHE A 391 -10.74 -8.50 8.84
C PHE A 391 -10.91 -7.94 10.27
N ALA A 392 -11.42 -6.73 10.42
CA ALA A 392 -11.69 -6.13 11.73
C ALA A 392 -12.67 -6.98 12.55
N ILE A 393 -13.73 -7.50 11.93
CA ILE A 393 -14.68 -8.42 12.55
C ILE A 393 -13.96 -9.68 13.06
N THR A 394 -13.02 -10.22 12.29
CA THR A 394 -12.26 -11.40 12.74
C THR A 394 -11.41 -11.12 13.98
N LEU A 395 -10.79 -9.94 14.08
CA LEU A 395 -10.04 -9.54 15.27
C LEU A 395 -10.96 -9.34 16.48
N LEU A 396 -12.12 -8.69 16.28
CA LEU A 396 -13.15 -8.53 17.32
C LEU A 396 -13.57 -9.90 17.87
N CYS A 397 -13.88 -10.87 17.01
CA CYS A 397 -14.25 -12.21 17.47
C CYS A 397 -13.09 -12.96 18.13
N ARG A 398 -11.89 -12.92 17.53
CA ARG A 398 -10.71 -13.68 17.98
C ARG A 398 -10.28 -13.26 19.38
N PHE A 399 -10.24 -11.95 19.64
CA PHE A 399 -9.71 -11.36 20.87
C PHE A 399 -10.80 -10.95 21.87
N SER A 400 -12.01 -11.51 21.73
CA SER A 400 -13.01 -11.46 22.79
C SER A 400 -12.93 -12.69 23.70
N ASP A 401 -13.48 -12.56 24.91
CA ASP A 401 -13.43 -13.57 25.98
C ASP A 401 -14.02 -14.93 25.56
N GLU A 402 -13.69 -15.97 26.33
CA GLU A 402 -14.13 -17.35 26.07
C GLU A 402 -15.66 -17.49 26.01
N ASP A 403 -16.41 -16.64 26.71
CA ASP A 403 -17.89 -16.63 26.69
C ASP A 403 -18.49 -16.23 25.32
N MET A 404 -17.67 -15.82 24.35
CA MET A 404 -18.10 -15.42 23.00
C MET A 404 -18.06 -16.57 21.97
N VAL A 405 -18.08 -17.84 22.39
CA VAL A 405 -18.15 -19.01 21.49
C VAL A 405 -19.34 -18.90 20.51
N ALA A 406 -20.46 -18.36 20.97
CA ALA A 406 -21.66 -18.17 20.14
C ALA A 406 -21.39 -17.32 18.88
N PHE A 407 -20.57 -16.27 18.98
CA PHE A 407 -20.19 -15.44 17.84
C PHE A 407 -19.18 -16.15 16.93
N LYS A 408 -18.20 -16.87 17.51
CA LYS A 408 -17.18 -17.61 16.75
C LYS A 408 -17.80 -18.72 15.89
N GLU A 409 -18.82 -19.39 16.40
CA GLU A 409 -19.57 -20.45 15.70
C GLU A 409 -20.78 -19.94 14.91
N HIS A 410 -21.05 -18.62 14.93
CA HIS A 410 -22.16 -18.04 14.21
C HIS A 410 -21.99 -18.28 12.70
N LEU A 411 -23.05 -18.74 12.02
CA LEU A 411 -23.02 -19.16 10.61
C LEU A 411 -22.49 -18.07 9.66
N ILE A 412 -22.67 -16.80 10.02
CA ILE A 412 -22.23 -15.64 9.24
C ILE A 412 -20.77 -15.28 9.52
N ILE A 413 -20.29 -15.46 10.75
CA ILE A 413 -18.95 -15.04 11.19
C ILE A 413 -17.91 -16.13 10.89
N LYS A 414 -18.30 -17.39 11.03
CA LYS A 414 -17.42 -18.55 10.81
C LYS A 414 -16.71 -18.55 9.45
N PRO A 415 -17.37 -18.22 8.31
CA PRO A 415 -16.69 -18.05 7.03
C PRO A 415 -15.59 -16.99 7.07
N LEU A 416 -15.82 -15.84 7.73
CA LEU A 416 -14.81 -14.79 7.89
C LEU A 416 -13.60 -15.32 8.68
N MET A 417 -13.84 -16.03 9.78
CA MET A 417 -12.78 -16.61 10.61
C MET A 417 -11.93 -17.63 9.83
N ASN A 418 -12.57 -18.47 9.01
CA ASN A 418 -11.86 -19.44 8.15
C ASN A 418 -11.02 -18.73 7.07
N CYS A 419 -11.55 -17.68 6.45
CA CYS A 419 -10.78 -16.87 5.51
C CYS A 419 -9.56 -16.22 6.17
N ALA A 420 -9.73 -15.66 7.38
CA ALA A 420 -8.64 -15.03 8.12
C ALA A 420 -7.55 -16.03 8.52
N SER A 421 -7.90 -17.24 8.96
CA SER A 421 -6.92 -18.26 9.38
C SER A 421 -6.15 -18.87 8.21
N CYS A 422 -6.70 -18.81 7.00
CA CYS A 422 -6.05 -19.27 5.77
C CYS A 422 -5.48 -18.13 4.91
N TYR A 423 -5.42 -16.91 5.44
CA TYR A 423 -4.88 -15.78 4.69
C TYR A 423 -3.39 -15.99 4.40
N HIS A 424 -3.00 -15.70 3.17
CA HIS A 424 -1.61 -15.66 2.75
C HIS A 424 -1.34 -14.33 2.04
N SER A 425 -0.16 -13.76 2.25
CA SER A 425 0.22 -12.51 1.62
C SER A 425 0.10 -12.60 0.10
N ARG A 426 -0.48 -11.58 -0.51
CA ARG A 426 -0.71 -11.45 -1.95
C ARG A 426 0.18 -10.38 -2.58
N PHE A 427 0.69 -9.46 -1.76
CA PHE A 427 1.45 -8.30 -2.20
C PHE A 427 2.94 -8.39 -1.86
N HIS A 428 3.35 -9.35 -1.03
CA HIS A 428 4.77 -9.64 -0.80
C HIS A 428 5.49 -10.08 -2.09
N PRO A 429 6.76 -9.71 -2.30
CA PRO A 429 7.51 -10.09 -3.51
C PRO A 429 7.58 -11.59 -3.81
N ILE A 430 7.55 -12.46 -2.78
CA ILE A 430 7.46 -13.93 -2.95
C ILE A 430 6.15 -14.29 -3.64
N SER A 431 5.02 -13.81 -3.12
CA SER A 431 3.69 -14.09 -3.65
C SER A 431 3.50 -13.50 -5.04
N ARG A 432 4.03 -12.29 -5.28
CA ARG A 432 4.08 -11.68 -6.61
C ARG A 432 4.88 -12.51 -7.60
N LEU A 433 6.01 -13.08 -7.18
CA LEU A 433 6.81 -13.95 -8.05
C LEU A 433 6.07 -15.25 -8.38
N LYS A 434 5.41 -15.89 -7.40
CA LYS A 434 4.57 -17.08 -7.64
C LYS A 434 3.51 -16.79 -8.71
N LYS A 435 2.78 -15.68 -8.57
CA LYS A 435 1.77 -15.25 -9.57
C LYS A 435 2.40 -15.02 -10.94
N GLN A 436 3.51 -14.28 -11.02
CA GLN A 436 4.23 -14.01 -12.28
C GLN A 436 4.69 -15.29 -12.99
N VAL A 437 5.15 -16.29 -12.23
CA VAL A 437 5.56 -17.59 -12.79
C VAL A 437 4.37 -18.31 -13.43
N LEU A 438 3.22 -18.35 -12.75
CA LEU A 438 2.01 -18.99 -13.27
C LEU A 438 1.47 -18.27 -14.51
N GLU A 439 1.37 -16.93 -14.49
CA GLU A 439 0.96 -16.13 -15.65
C GLU A 439 1.91 -16.31 -16.85
N CYS A 440 3.22 -16.39 -16.60
CA CYS A 440 4.21 -16.67 -17.64
C CYS A 440 4.06 -18.08 -18.20
N MET A 441 3.80 -19.08 -17.36
CA MET A 441 3.56 -20.45 -17.81
C MET A 441 2.31 -20.52 -18.70
N GLU A 442 1.21 -19.91 -18.29
CA GLU A 442 -0.02 -19.83 -19.09
C GLU A 442 0.23 -19.16 -20.45
N SER A 443 0.97 -18.04 -20.47
CA SER A 443 1.34 -17.38 -21.72
C SER A 443 2.18 -18.28 -22.63
N ILE A 444 3.12 -19.07 -22.10
CA ILE A 444 3.93 -20.00 -22.90
C ILE A 444 3.08 -21.19 -23.39
N ARG A 445 2.11 -21.67 -22.59
CA ARG A 445 1.21 -22.76 -22.97
C ARG A 445 0.45 -22.45 -24.25
N LEU A 446 0.02 -21.20 -24.43
CA LEU A 446 -0.68 -20.72 -25.63
C LEU A 446 0.11 -20.93 -26.92
N TRP A 447 1.43 -21.10 -26.87
CA TRP A 447 2.25 -21.28 -28.08
C TRP A 447 1.86 -22.52 -28.89
N HIS A 448 1.36 -23.58 -28.24
CA HIS A 448 0.89 -24.80 -28.91
C HIS A 448 -0.42 -24.59 -29.67
N GLU A 449 -1.20 -23.58 -29.29
CA GLU A 449 -2.49 -23.24 -29.89
C GLU A 449 -2.36 -22.16 -30.98
N LEU A 450 -1.15 -21.65 -31.22
CA LEU A 450 -0.93 -20.60 -32.20
C LEU A 450 -1.10 -21.10 -33.63
N PRO A 451 -1.60 -20.23 -34.53
CA PRO A 451 -1.81 -20.60 -35.92
C PRO A 451 -0.48 -20.92 -36.60
N THR A 452 -0.46 -22.04 -37.32
CA THR A 452 0.72 -22.54 -38.03
C THR A 452 0.41 -22.76 -39.50
N VAL A 453 1.44 -22.63 -40.33
CA VAL A 453 1.36 -22.86 -41.78
C VAL A 453 1.37 -24.37 -42.04
N SER A 454 0.57 -24.85 -42.99
CA SER A 454 0.51 -26.28 -43.31
C SER A 454 1.86 -26.82 -43.80
N GLU A 455 2.17 -28.08 -43.48
CA GLU A 455 3.45 -28.70 -43.84
C GLU A 455 3.71 -28.71 -45.36
N GLU A 456 2.66 -28.85 -46.17
CA GLU A 456 2.72 -28.75 -47.63
C GLU A 456 3.23 -27.39 -48.11
N GLN A 457 2.81 -26.29 -47.45
CA GLN A 457 3.26 -24.94 -47.77
C GLN A 457 4.68 -24.66 -47.26
N ILE A 458 5.12 -25.35 -46.20
CA ILE A 458 6.49 -25.26 -45.68
C ILE A 458 7.48 -25.93 -46.65
N GLN A 459 7.14 -27.10 -47.18
CA GLN A 459 8.01 -27.85 -48.11
C GLN A 459 8.24 -27.14 -49.45
N THR A 460 7.33 -26.26 -49.88
CA THR A 460 7.55 -25.43 -51.08
C THR A 460 8.64 -24.36 -50.92
N VAL A 461 9.07 -24.08 -49.69
CA VAL A 461 10.16 -23.14 -49.38
C VAL A 461 11.46 -23.93 -49.19
N LYS A 462 12.30 -24.00 -50.23
CA LYS A 462 13.61 -24.72 -50.22
C LYS A 462 14.56 -24.18 -49.11
N GLY A 463 15.18 -25.07 -48.34
CA GLY A 463 16.37 -24.75 -47.52
C GLY A 463 16.24 -24.89 -46.00
N LEU A 464 15.30 -25.69 -45.48
CA LEU A 464 15.24 -26.06 -44.07
C LEU A 464 15.92 -27.42 -43.85
N GLU A 465 17.20 -27.40 -43.50
CA GLU A 465 17.93 -28.61 -43.08
C GLU A 465 17.48 -29.07 -41.69
N GLU A 466 17.53 -30.39 -41.44
CA GLU A 466 17.29 -30.97 -40.12
C GLU A 466 18.35 -30.47 -39.12
N ASN A 467 17.90 -29.66 -38.14
CA ASN A 467 18.77 -28.96 -37.20
C ASN A 467 19.48 -29.93 -36.23
N THR A 468 20.74 -30.26 -36.48
CA THR A 468 21.60 -31.02 -35.52
C THR A 468 21.77 -30.28 -34.19
N GLU A 469 21.69 -28.94 -34.19
CA GLU A 469 21.73 -28.10 -32.98
C GLU A 469 20.49 -28.28 -32.08
N ALA A 470 19.34 -28.59 -32.67
CA ALA A 470 18.08 -28.82 -31.94
C ALA A 470 18.17 -30.03 -31.02
N SER A 471 18.67 -31.16 -31.55
CA SER A 471 18.86 -32.39 -30.79
C SER A 471 19.86 -32.19 -29.65
N MET A 472 20.89 -31.36 -29.84
CA MET A 472 21.85 -31.03 -28.78
C MET A 472 21.21 -30.21 -27.63
N LEU A 473 20.30 -29.28 -27.94
CA LEU A 473 19.59 -28.51 -26.91
C LEU A 473 18.67 -29.40 -26.06
N VAL A 474 17.95 -30.33 -26.70
CA VAL A 474 17.08 -31.29 -26.02
C VAL A 474 17.88 -32.14 -25.03
N LEU A 475 19.02 -32.69 -25.46
CA LEU A 475 19.91 -33.47 -24.58
C LEU A 475 20.39 -32.65 -23.37
N LYS A 476 20.81 -31.39 -23.57
CA LYS A 476 21.24 -30.52 -22.47
C LYS A 476 20.14 -30.22 -21.47
N MET A 477 18.91 -30.00 -21.93
CA MET A 477 17.77 -29.81 -21.04
C MET A 477 17.47 -31.07 -20.23
N ALA A 478 17.50 -32.24 -20.87
CA ALA A 478 17.31 -33.52 -20.20
C ALA A 478 18.38 -33.78 -19.11
N GLU A 479 19.65 -33.45 -19.39
CA GLU A 479 20.73 -33.54 -18.40
C GLU A 479 20.48 -32.61 -17.20
N ILE A 480 20.10 -31.34 -17.44
CA ILE A 480 19.81 -30.39 -16.36
C ILE A 480 18.64 -30.89 -15.51
N LEU A 481 17.56 -31.36 -16.14
CA LEU A 481 16.43 -31.93 -15.41
C LEU A 481 16.82 -33.15 -14.57
N SER A 482 17.64 -34.04 -15.11
CA SER A 482 18.14 -35.21 -14.36
C SER A 482 18.91 -34.78 -13.10
N GLN A 483 19.68 -33.70 -13.17
CA GLN A 483 20.38 -33.13 -12.00
C GLN A 483 19.42 -32.52 -10.97
N LEU A 484 18.30 -31.96 -11.43
CA LEU A 484 17.28 -31.37 -10.57
C LEU A 484 16.33 -32.40 -9.98
N GLN A 485 16.26 -33.60 -10.57
CA GLN A 485 15.27 -34.63 -10.27
C GLN A 485 15.19 -34.97 -8.77
N GLN A 486 16.34 -35.11 -8.10
CA GLN A 486 16.42 -35.40 -6.66
C GLN A 486 15.77 -34.34 -5.76
N TYR A 487 15.50 -33.15 -6.29
CA TYR A 487 14.87 -32.04 -5.56
C TYR A 487 13.40 -31.79 -5.97
N LEU A 488 12.89 -32.54 -6.95
CA LEU A 488 11.50 -32.48 -7.41
C LEU A 488 10.60 -33.41 -6.58
N PRO A 489 9.30 -33.07 -6.40
CA PRO A 489 8.36 -33.95 -5.72
C PRO A 489 8.22 -35.32 -6.38
N CYS A 490 8.04 -36.38 -5.57
CA CYS A 490 7.99 -37.79 -5.99
C CYS A 490 6.90 -38.13 -7.04
N ASN A 491 5.90 -37.27 -7.25
CA ASN A 491 4.83 -37.49 -8.22
C ASN A 491 5.16 -37.03 -9.65
N PHE A 492 6.27 -36.29 -9.85
CA PHE A 492 6.71 -35.84 -11.18
C PHE A 492 7.26 -36.98 -12.07
N TYR A 493 7.46 -38.16 -11.51
CA TYR A 493 8.18 -39.28 -12.09
C TYR A 493 7.31 -40.20 -12.98
N ASN A 494 5.99 -40.02 -12.97
CA ASN A 494 5.04 -40.90 -13.66
C ASN A 494 4.67 -40.43 -15.07
N SER A 495 5.34 -39.42 -15.64
CA SER A 495 5.11 -39.00 -17.03
C SER A 495 6.23 -39.50 -17.95
N ASP A 496 5.86 -40.12 -19.07
CA ASP A 496 6.80 -40.62 -20.09
C ASP A 496 7.67 -39.51 -20.73
N ASP A 497 7.30 -38.23 -20.56
CA ASP A 497 8.09 -37.06 -20.95
C ASP A 497 8.07 -35.94 -19.88
N PRO A 498 9.11 -35.83 -19.02
CA PRO A 498 9.22 -34.77 -18.01
C PRO A 498 9.38 -33.36 -18.60
N MET A 499 9.61 -33.22 -19.91
CA MET A 499 9.57 -31.93 -20.63
C MET A 499 8.20 -31.64 -21.26
N SER A 500 7.19 -32.49 -21.04
CA SER A 500 5.84 -32.22 -21.49
C SER A 500 5.27 -30.99 -20.79
N THR A 501 4.50 -30.20 -21.53
CA THR A 501 3.91 -28.95 -21.04
C THR A 501 3.03 -29.19 -19.82
N VAL A 502 2.25 -30.27 -19.83
CA VAL A 502 1.34 -30.65 -18.74
C VAL A 502 2.09 -31.05 -17.48
N ALA A 503 3.16 -31.84 -17.59
CA ALA A 503 3.96 -32.24 -16.42
C ALA A 503 4.59 -31.01 -15.75
N THR A 504 5.19 -30.12 -16.57
CA THR A 504 5.83 -28.91 -16.06
C THR A 504 4.84 -27.96 -15.38
N GLU A 505 3.64 -27.80 -15.94
CA GLU A 505 2.58 -26.98 -15.36
C GLU A 505 2.14 -27.50 -13.99
N ARG A 506 1.90 -28.81 -13.86
CA ARG A 506 1.57 -29.44 -12.56
C ARG A 506 2.67 -29.23 -11.53
N LEU A 507 3.94 -29.38 -11.94
CA LEU A 507 5.08 -29.16 -11.06
C LEU A 507 5.14 -27.71 -10.55
N LEU A 508 4.97 -26.73 -11.43
CA LEU A 508 4.98 -25.33 -11.02
C LEU A 508 3.84 -25.02 -10.07
N LEU A 509 2.64 -25.54 -10.32
CA LEU A 509 1.50 -25.40 -9.40
C LEU A 509 1.83 -25.98 -8.02
N GLU A 510 2.34 -27.20 -7.96
CA GLU A 510 2.71 -27.86 -6.69
C GLU A 510 3.83 -27.09 -5.94
N LEU A 511 4.85 -26.62 -6.65
CA LEU A 511 5.95 -25.86 -6.04
C LEU A 511 5.50 -24.46 -5.58
N CYS A 512 4.64 -23.79 -6.34
CA CYS A 512 4.08 -22.49 -5.98
C CYS A 512 3.11 -22.58 -4.80
N ASP A 513 2.45 -23.72 -4.59
CA ASP A 513 1.56 -23.94 -3.45
C ASP A 513 2.31 -24.06 -2.11
N ARG A 514 3.61 -24.42 -2.13
CA ARG A 514 4.41 -24.55 -0.91
C ARG A 514 4.44 -23.26 -0.10
N HIS A 515 4.20 -23.38 1.20
CA HIS A 515 4.33 -22.27 2.14
C HIS A 515 5.77 -21.76 2.20
N ILE A 516 5.96 -20.44 2.10
CA ILE A 516 7.25 -19.77 2.25
C ILE A 516 7.02 -18.57 3.15
N CYS A 517 7.65 -18.54 4.32
CA CYS A 517 7.49 -17.45 5.27
C CYS A 517 7.83 -16.11 4.61
N THR A 518 6.90 -15.16 4.67
CA THR A 518 7.08 -13.80 4.11
C THR A 518 7.45 -12.79 5.18
N LEU A 519 7.06 -13.05 6.43
CA LEU A 519 7.24 -12.14 7.55
C LEU A 519 8.73 -11.91 7.85
N TYR A 520 9.06 -10.63 8.02
CA TYR A 520 10.41 -10.16 8.36
C TYR A 520 11.50 -10.67 7.41
N SER A 521 11.16 -10.80 6.11
CA SER A 521 12.06 -11.28 5.07
C SER A 521 13.39 -10.50 5.06
N PRO A 522 14.54 -11.18 5.24
CA PRO A 522 15.85 -10.53 5.27
C PRO A 522 16.20 -9.83 3.96
N ARG A 523 17.03 -8.78 4.03
CA ARG A 523 17.49 -8.04 2.84
C ARG A 523 18.11 -8.93 1.74
N PRO A 524 18.97 -9.92 2.04
CA PRO A 524 19.49 -10.83 0.99
C PRO A 524 18.40 -11.59 0.23
N VAL A 525 17.31 -11.95 0.91
CA VAL A 525 16.15 -12.61 0.28
C VAL A 525 15.47 -11.63 -0.68
N LEU A 526 15.21 -10.40 -0.25
CA LEU A 526 14.61 -9.37 -1.10
C LEU A 526 15.48 -9.05 -2.34
N GLU A 527 16.81 -8.98 -2.17
CA GLU A 527 17.75 -8.76 -3.28
C GLU A 527 17.68 -9.88 -4.34
N VAL A 528 17.59 -11.15 -3.91
CA VAL A 528 17.42 -12.30 -4.81
C VAL A 528 16.06 -12.24 -5.52
N LEU A 529 14.98 -11.96 -4.78
CA LEU A 529 13.63 -11.86 -5.33
C LEU A 529 13.52 -10.80 -6.42
N VAL A 530 14.17 -9.65 -6.26
CA VAL A 530 14.21 -8.60 -7.29
C VAL A 530 14.80 -9.14 -8.60
N VAL A 531 15.87 -9.93 -8.54
CA VAL A 531 16.49 -10.50 -9.74
C VAL A 531 15.59 -11.57 -10.36
N LEU A 532 15.05 -12.51 -9.55
CA LEU A 532 14.16 -13.57 -10.03
C LEU A 532 12.90 -13.02 -10.70
N ARG A 533 12.27 -11.99 -10.11
CA ARG A 533 11.11 -11.30 -10.69
C ARG A 533 11.43 -10.64 -12.02
N LYS A 534 12.61 -10.02 -12.15
CA LYS A 534 13.06 -9.47 -13.43
C LYS A 534 13.24 -10.55 -14.48
N ILE A 535 13.87 -11.69 -14.15
CA ILE A 535 14.02 -12.82 -15.09
C ILE A 535 12.63 -13.30 -15.56
N CYS A 536 11.70 -13.52 -14.64
CA CYS A 536 10.34 -13.96 -14.97
C CYS A 536 9.61 -12.95 -15.87
N THR A 537 9.73 -11.66 -15.57
CA THR A 537 9.16 -10.57 -16.38
C THR A 537 9.70 -10.59 -17.82
N GLN A 538 11.01 -10.77 -17.99
CA GLN A 538 11.62 -10.88 -19.31
C GLN A 538 11.16 -12.14 -20.05
N CYS A 539 11.03 -13.29 -19.38
CA CYS A 539 10.45 -14.51 -19.97
C CYS A 539 9.01 -14.28 -20.46
N HIS A 540 8.17 -13.62 -19.65
CA HIS A 540 6.80 -13.30 -20.04
C HIS A 540 6.77 -12.34 -21.24
N GLN A 541 7.65 -11.34 -21.28
CA GLN A 541 7.78 -10.42 -22.41
C GLN A 541 8.20 -11.13 -23.71
N VAL A 542 9.14 -12.08 -23.65
CA VAL A 542 9.47 -12.94 -24.80
C VAL A 542 8.23 -13.69 -25.28
N SER A 543 7.44 -14.25 -24.36
CA SER A 543 6.19 -14.94 -24.69
C SER A 543 5.18 -14.05 -25.41
N ALA A 544 4.94 -12.85 -24.88
CA ALA A 544 4.07 -11.86 -25.51
C ALA A 544 4.55 -11.46 -26.93
N GLN A 545 5.85 -11.22 -27.10
CA GLN A 545 6.43 -10.89 -28.40
C GLN A 545 6.28 -12.04 -29.42
N VAL A 546 6.50 -13.28 -29.00
CA VAL A 546 6.34 -14.47 -29.84
C VAL A 546 4.88 -14.63 -30.28
N ILE A 547 3.93 -14.54 -29.35
CA ILE A 547 2.49 -14.61 -29.65
C ILE A 547 2.08 -13.54 -30.66
N ALA A 548 2.46 -12.28 -30.40
CA ALA A 548 2.13 -11.16 -31.28
C ALA A 548 2.76 -11.32 -32.67
N SER A 549 4.04 -11.73 -32.72
CA SER A 549 4.77 -11.95 -33.97
C SER A 549 4.17 -13.07 -34.79
N ILE A 550 3.80 -14.20 -34.18
CA ILE A 550 3.17 -15.32 -34.89
C ILE A 550 1.83 -14.91 -35.46
N LYS A 551 0.95 -14.29 -34.65
CA LYS A 551 -0.37 -13.83 -35.12
C LYS A 551 -0.25 -12.87 -36.31
N SER A 552 0.62 -11.87 -36.19
CA SER A 552 0.83 -10.88 -37.25
C SER A 552 1.42 -11.50 -38.52
N ARG A 553 2.46 -12.35 -38.39
CA ARG A 553 3.11 -12.99 -39.54
C ARG A 553 2.23 -14.02 -40.21
N TYR A 554 1.45 -14.77 -39.45
CA TYR A 554 0.47 -15.71 -39.99
C TYR A 554 -0.59 -14.99 -40.83
N GLN A 555 -1.14 -13.88 -40.31
CA GLN A 555 -2.08 -13.06 -41.07
C GLN A 555 -1.48 -12.57 -42.40
N GLN A 556 -0.26 -12.00 -42.35
CA GLN A 556 0.44 -11.55 -43.56
C GLN A 556 0.78 -12.71 -44.52
N TRP A 557 0.99 -13.92 -44.00
CA TRP A 557 1.16 -15.12 -44.82
C TRP A 557 -0.13 -15.45 -45.56
N THR A 558 -1.26 -15.50 -44.85
CA THR A 558 -2.58 -15.80 -45.43
C THR A 558 -3.03 -14.77 -46.46
N GLU A 559 -2.75 -13.49 -46.22
CA GLU A 559 -3.02 -12.38 -47.14
C GLU A 559 -2.02 -12.30 -48.31
N LYS A 560 -1.01 -13.20 -48.34
CA LYS A 560 0.07 -13.24 -49.34
C LYS A 560 0.91 -11.95 -49.40
N THR A 561 0.92 -11.15 -48.34
CA THR A 561 1.66 -9.88 -48.25
C THR A 561 3.11 -10.05 -47.78
N LEU A 562 3.50 -11.23 -47.27
CA LEU A 562 4.89 -11.52 -46.90
C LEU A 562 5.82 -11.69 -48.11
N ARG A 563 6.93 -10.93 -48.12
CA ARG A 563 8.04 -11.10 -49.07
C ARG A 563 8.82 -12.39 -48.78
N SER A 564 9.49 -12.96 -49.79
CA SER A 564 10.23 -14.24 -49.67
C SER A 564 11.22 -14.30 -48.49
N ARG A 565 11.99 -13.23 -48.24
CA ARG A 565 12.91 -13.16 -47.07
C ARG A 565 12.15 -13.19 -45.73
N GLN A 566 10.99 -12.54 -45.66
CA GLN A 566 10.17 -12.51 -44.45
C GLN A 566 9.50 -13.88 -44.21
N ARG A 567 9.14 -14.60 -45.29
CA ARG A 567 8.66 -16.00 -45.22
C ARG A 567 9.71 -16.94 -44.63
N HIS A 568 10.95 -16.87 -45.12
CA HIS A 568 12.04 -17.68 -44.56
C HIS A 568 12.29 -17.37 -43.08
N ASN A 569 12.32 -16.09 -42.71
CA ASN A 569 12.52 -15.72 -41.31
C ASN A 569 11.35 -16.16 -40.41
N TYR A 570 10.11 -16.10 -40.90
CA TYR A 570 8.95 -16.63 -40.19
C TYR A 570 9.05 -18.15 -39.96
N LEU A 571 9.52 -18.93 -40.95
CA LEU A 571 9.76 -20.36 -40.76
C LEU A 571 10.89 -20.63 -39.76
N ARG A 572 11.97 -19.84 -39.77
CA ARG A 572 13.03 -19.93 -38.75
C ARG A 572 12.48 -19.67 -37.35
N MET A 573 11.63 -18.66 -37.18
CA MET A 573 10.95 -18.41 -35.91
C MET A 573 10.12 -19.61 -35.46
N LEU A 574 9.27 -20.16 -36.33
CA LEU A 574 8.43 -21.33 -36.02
C LEU A 574 9.27 -22.56 -35.60
N ASN A 575 10.48 -22.70 -36.13
CA ASN A 575 11.41 -23.71 -35.66
C ASN A 575 12.04 -23.34 -34.31
N SER A 576 12.52 -22.11 -34.14
CA SER A 576 13.17 -21.68 -32.90
C SER A 576 12.24 -21.76 -31.68
N ILE A 577 10.95 -21.45 -31.84
CA ILE A 577 9.98 -21.50 -30.73
C ILE A 577 9.75 -22.92 -30.19
N LYS A 578 9.92 -23.96 -31.02
CA LYS A 578 9.81 -25.37 -30.58
C LYS A 578 10.85 -25.69 -29.50
N PHE A 579 12.00 -25.02 -29.54
CA PHE A 579 13.09 -25.18 -28.55
C PHE A 579 13.01 -24.14 -27.45
N LEU A 580 12.62 -22.92 -27.78
CA LEU A 580 12.57 -21.82 -26.83
C LEU A 580 11.48 -22.04 -25.77
N SER A 581 10.32 -22.60 -26.13
CA SER A 581 9.24 -22.89 -25.16
C SER A 581 9.72 -23.83 -24.03
N PRO A 582 10.29 -25.02 -24.30
CA PRO A 582 10.84 -25.89 -23.27
C PRO A 582 11.93 -25.21 -22.40
N VAL A 583 12.78 -24.37 -23.00
CA VAL A 583 13.83 -23.65 -22.26
C VAL A 583 13.25 -22.60 -21.32
N LEU A 584 12.26 -21.82 -21.77
CA LEU A 584 11.58 -20.84 -20.91
C LEU A 584 10.87 -21.55 -19.75
N ARG A 585 10.23 -22.69 -20.01
CA ARG A 585 9.63 -23.54 -18.98
C ARG A 585 10.65 -24.06 -17.98
N LEU A 586 11.82 -24.52 -18.43
CA LEU A 586 12.94 -24.90 -17.54
C LEU A 586 13.40 -23.72 -16.66
N ILE A 587 13.47 -22.51 -17.20
CA ILE A 587 13.82 -21.32 -16.43
C ILE A 587 12.76 -21.03 -15.36
N LEU A 588 11.46 -21.18 -15.67
CA LEU A 588 10.39 -21.03 -14.67
C LEU A 588 10.51 -22.07 -13.55
N VAL A 589 10.85 -23.33 -13.89
CA VAL A 589 11.11 -24.38 -12.89
C VAL A 589 12.28 -23.98 -12.00
N LEU A 590 13.40 -23.54 -12.59
CA LEU A 590 14.56 -23.06 -11.83
C LEU A 590 14.20 -21.90 -10.90
N ILE A 591 13.49 -20.89 -11.39
CA ILE A 591 13.03 -19.75 -10.57
C ILE A 591 12.23 -20.24 -9.36
N THR A 592 11.32 -21.18 -9.57
CA THR A 592 10.42 -21.66 -8.52
C THR A 592 11.16 -22.53 -7.51
N LEU A 593 12.10 -23.36 -7.97
CA LEU A 593 12.99 -24.15 -7.12
C LEU A 593 13.91 -23.28 -6.26
N GLU A 594 14.48 -22.21 -6.84
CA GLU A 594 15.25 -21.22 -6.08
C GLU A 594 14.36 -20.46 -5.09
N LEU A 595 13.12 -20.13 -5.47
CA LEU A 595 12.15 -19.43 -4.63
C LEU A 595 11.77 -20.23 -3.38
N VAL A 596 11.43 -21.51 -3.53
CA VAL A 596 11.08 -22.40 -2.40
C VAL A 596 12.24 -22.50 -1.39
N ASN A 597 13.48 -22.31 -1.85
CA ASN A 597 14.68 -22.38 -1.04
C ASN A 597 15.30 -21.01 -0.73
N VAL A 598 14.58 -19.91 -0.98
CA VAL A 598 15.16 -18.55 -1.00
C VAL A 598 15.82 -18.18 0.33
N HIS A 599 15.27 -18.62 1.46
CA HIS A 599 15.78 -18.33 2.80
C HIS A 599 17.14 -18.97 3.11
N LEU A 600 17.56 -19.98 2.35
CA LEU A 600 18.90 -20.58 2.48
C LEU A 600 20.01 -19.61 2.08
N ILE A 601 19.69 -18.52 1.38
CA ILE A 601 20.65 -17.47 1.03
C ILE A 601 21.34 -16.88 2.27
N CYS A 602 20.61 -16.81 3.39
CA CYS A 602 21.12 -16.29 4.66
C CYS A 602 22.22 -17.15 5.28
N LYS A 603 22.37 -18.41 4.82
CA LYS A 603 23.41 -19.33 5.28
C LYS A 603 24.66 -19.31 4.42
N LYS A 604 24.65 -18.65 3.24
CA LYS A 604 25.82 -18.60 2.35
C LYS A 604 26.86 -17.62 2.89
N ASN A 605 28.13 -17.98 2.72
CA ASN A 605 29.23 -17.04 2.96
C ASN A 605 29.24 -15.92 1.88
N PRO A 606 29.93 -14.79 2.11
CA PRO A 606 29.93 -13.66 1.17
C PRO A 606 30.40 -14.00 -0.25
N SER A 607 31.35 -14.93 -0.40
CA SER A 607 31.87 -15.35 -1.70
C SER A 607 30.81 -16.12 -2.50
N ASP A 608 30.19 -17.12 -1.87
CA ASP A 608 29.15 -17.94 -2.48
C ASP A 608 27.89 -17.11 -2.78
N TYR A 609 27.55 -16.17 -1.89
CA TYR A 609 26.49 -15.19 -2.11
C TYR A 609 26.74 -14.36 -3.38
N HIS A 610 27.94 -13.81 -3.52
CA HIS A 610 28.31 -13.02 -4.69
C HIS A 610 28.31 -13.86 -5.97
N GLN A 611 28.85 -15.07 -5.92
CA GLN A 611 28.87 -15.97 -7.07
C GLN A 611 27.46 -16.38 -7.50
N TYR A 612 26.56 -16.63 -6.55
CA TYR A 612 25.16 -16.92 -6.79
C TYR A 612 24.42 -15.74 -7.45
N LEU A 613 24.56 -14.53 -6.90
CA LEU A 613 23.97 -13.34 -7.53
C LEU A 613 24.53 -13.07 -8.93
N LYS A 614 25.82 -13.31 -9.17
CA LYS A 614 26.44 -13.17 -10.48
C LYS A 614 25.85 -14.19 -11.47
N PHE A 615 25.56 -15.41 -11.03
CA PHE A 615 24.86 -16.40 -11.82
C PHE A 615 23.45 -15.93 -12.19
N LEU A 616 22.63 -15.52 -11.21
CA LEU A 616 21.27 -15.02 -11.48
C LEU A 616 21.28 -13.82 -12.44
N LYS A 617 22.19 -12.87 -12.26
CA LYS A 617 22.38 -11.73 -13.18
C LYS A 617 22.77 -12.18 -14.59
N SER A 618 23.49 -13.29 -14.74
CA SER A 618 23.81 -13.83 -16.06
C SER A 618 22.60 -14.45 -16.77
N ILE A 619 21.67 -15.04 -16.00
CA ILE A 619 20.38 -15.53 -16.52
C ILE A 619 19.48 -14.34 -16.88
N LEU A 620 19.45 -13.30 -16.04
CA LEU A 620 18.74 -12.05 -16.35
C LEU A 620 19.24 -11.44 -17.67
N GLN A 621 20.56 -11.28 -17.80
CA GLN A 621 21.17 -10.76 -19.03
C GLN A 621 20.81 -11.61 -20.25
N TYR A 622 20.74 -12.93 -20.10
CA TYR A 622 20.28 -13.83 -21.15
C TYR A 622 18.83 -13.53 -21.55
N THR A 623 17.91 -13.41 -20.59
CA THR A 623 16.50 -13.14 -20.87
C THR A 623 16.27 -11.73 -21.45
N GLU A 624 17.02 -10.71 -21.03
CA GLU A 624 16.98 -9.37 -21.63
C GLU A 624 17.46 -9.37 -23.09
N ASN A 625 18.50 -10.16 -23.38
CA ASN A 625 18.97 -10.36 -24.75
C ASN A 625 17.95 -11.11 -25.61
N LEU A 626 17.24 -12.10 -25.04
CA LEU A 626 16.13 -12.75 -25.73
C LEU A 626 15.06 -11.74 -26.12
N VAL A 627 14.58 -10.92 -25.18
CA VAL A 627 13.58 -9.86 -25.46
C VAL A 627 14.04 -8.94 -26.60
N THR A 628 15.32 -8.61 -26.63
CA THR A 628 15.89 -7.80 -27.72
C THR A 628 15.84 -8.55 -29.05
N TYR A 629 16.20 -9.84 -29.08
CA TYR A 629 16.31 -10.63 -30.30
C TYR A 629 14.97 -11.09 -30.87
N THR A 630 13.99 -11.37 -29.99
CA THR A 630 12.62 -11.75 -30.36
C THR A 630 11.71 -10.56 -30.66
N SER A 631 12.21 -9.33 -30.50
CA SER A 631 11.49 -8.13 -30.90
C SER A 631 11.19 -8.11 -32.42
N PRO A 632 10.04 -7.58 -32.84
CA PRO A 632 9.69 -7.46 -34.27
C PRO A 632 10.74 -6.69 -35.09
N GLU A 633 11.47 -5.75 -34.47
CA GLU A 633 12.48 -4.92 -35.09
C GLU A 633 13.79 -5.67 -35.36
N LYS A 634 14.25 -6.50 -34.41
CA LYS A 634 15.52 -7.24 -34.55
C LYS A 634 15.33 -8.57 -35.24
N ASN A 635 14.35 -9.36 -34.80
CA ASN A 635 13.89 -10.58 -35.46
C ASN A 635 15.03 -11.61 -35.73
N LYS A 636 15.87 -11.84 -34.71
CA LYS A 636 17.13 -12.61 -34.74
C LYS A 636 16.97 -14.02 -34.15
N TRP A 637 16.40 -14.94 -34.92
CA TRP A 637 16.04 -16.28 -34.45
C TRP A 637 17.20 -17.28 -34.41
N ASP A 638 18.17 -17.16 -35.31
CA ASP A 638 19.35 -18.03 -35.33
C ASP A 638 20.29 -17.67 -34.17
N GLU A 639 20.52 -16.37 -33.94
CA GLU A 639 21.31 -15.90 -32.80
C GLU A 639 20.65 -16.20 -31.45
N THR A 640 19.31 -16.24 -31.42
CA THR A 640 18.55 -16.69 -30.23
C THR A 640 18.93 -18.12 -29.86
N ILE A 641 18.99 -19.05 -30.81
CA ILE A 641 19.36 -20.45 -30.55
C ILE A 641 20.79 -20.58 -30.03
N GLN A 642 21.74 -19.86 -30.63
CA GLN A 642 23.13 -19.84 -30.17
C GLN A 642 23.27 -19.26 -28.75
N LEU A 643 22.52 -18.20 -28.47
CA LEU A 643 22.47 -17.56 -27.15
C LEU A 643 21.89 -18.52 -26.10
N THR A 644 20.80 -19.21 -26.43
CA THR A 644 20.17 -20.25 -25.59
C THR A 644 21.13 -21.39 -25.27
N ASN A 645 21.88 -21.87 -26.26
CA ASN A 645 22.87 -22.92 -26.06
C ASN A 645 23.94 -22.52 -25.04
N LYS A 646 24.44 -21.28 -25.12
CA LYS A 646 25.40 -20.73 -24.14
C LYS A 646 24.80 -20.60 -22.74
N ALA A 647 23.52 -20.25 -22.63
CA ALA A 647 22.83 -20.14 -21.35
C ALA A 647 22.65 -21.51 -20.69
N LEU A 648 22.21 -22.53 -21.43
CA LEU A 648 22.07 -23.89 -20.90
C LEU A 648 23.40 -24.47 -20.40
N LEU A 649 24.51 -24.22 -21.11
CA LEU A 649 25.85 -24.61 -20.65
C LEU A 649 26.22 -23.96 -19.31
N LYS A 650 25.87 -22.69 -19.11
CA LYS A 650 26.11 -21.99 -17.84
C LYS A 650 25.23 -22.54 -16.72
N ILE A 651 23.96 -22.80 -16.99
CA ILE A 651 23.03 -23.40 -16.03
C ILE A 651 23.58 -24.76 -15.57
N ARG A 652 23.91 -25.65 -16.51
CA ARG A 652 24.50 -26.96 -16.22
C ARG A 652 25.75 -26.85 -15.36
N LYS A 653 26.72 -26.02 -15.79
CA LYS A 653 27.99 -25.85 -15.05
C LYS A 653 27.78 -25.33 -13.63
N PHE A 654 26.79 -24.47 -13.44
CA PHE A 654 26.48 -23.92 -12.11
C PHE A 654 25.81 -24.97 -11.22
N SER A 655 24.90 -25.78 -11.78
CA SER A 655 24.32 -26.95 -11.12
C SER A 655 25.40 -27.97 -10.73
N ASP A 656 26.36 -28.26 -11.60
CA ASP A 656 27.48 -29.17 -11.29
C ASP A 656 28.32 -28.68 -10.10
N GLY A 657 28.44 -27.36 -9.92
CA GLY A 657 29.20 -26.74 -8.85
C GLY A 657 28.53 -26.76 -7.47
N LYS A 658 27.29 -27.26 -7.34
CA LYS A 658 26.49 -27.23 -6.09
C LYS A 658 26.27 -25.83 -5.49
N LEU A 659 26.27 -24.78 -6.33
CA LEU A 659 26.22 -23.39 -5.88
C LEU A 659 24.80 -22.79 -5.81
N THR A 660 23.78 -23.52 -6.27
CA THR A 660 22.37 -23.12 -6.20
C THR A 660 21.82 -23.16 -4.77
N LEU A 661 20.67 -22.50 -4.51
CA LEU A 661 20.04 -22.59 -3.19
C LEU A 661 19.44 -23.97 -2.96
N ILE A 662 18.85 -24.58 -3.99
CA ILE A 662 18.23 -25.90 -3.86
C ILE A 662 19.23 -26.99 -3.48
N GLN A 663 20.47 -26.89 -3.96
CA GLN A 663 21.55 -27.82 -3.62
C GLN A 663 22.15 -27.58 -2.23
N SER A 664 21.81 -26.45 -1.59
CA SER A 664 22.18 -26.15 -0.20
C SER A 664 21.14 -26.65 0.82
N ALA A 665 20.01 -27.20 0.34
CA ALA A 665 18.94 -27.74 1.17
C ALA A 665 19.18 -29.20 1.63
N THR A 666 20.09 -29.90 0.94
CA THR A 666 20.61 -31.24 1.22
C THR A 666 22.00 -31.15 1.82
#